data_AF-A0AAP4X802-F1
#
_entry.id   AF-A0AAP4X802-F1
#
_cell.length_a   1.000
_cell.length_b   1.000
_cell.length_c   1.000
_cell.angle_alpha   90.00
_cell.angle_beta   90.00
_cell.angle_gamma   90.00
#
_symmetry.space_group_name_H-M   'P 1'
#
loop_
_entity.id
_entity.type
_entity.pdbx_description
1 polymer ?
#
loop_
_entity_poly.entity_id
_entity_poly.type
_entity_poly.pdbx_seq_one_letter_code
_entity_poly.pdbx_strand_id
1 'polypeptide(L)'
;MDIEEQAVDVCNLALQRLHVHLELWESIKNDADYEWLYICARIKGKKLHSIWIHKLESTDERIEKEFGEELNIATSFELEMLYSQETRQQNSNIGSNWNSLRGCRAMHLEYGGSIKKWAATEMLAQNLNFNRALAIYSNRLDGVISPSSINVTLFKTKQFFCDNRIDSHLLPVVTEMKRGNQLVKIESISRVSVLKSAKAMTRWLASQVDGQGSANYKYWPSRGGYSTANNAIRQWMATVCLNRAARLFKCDIIASIAAKNLEYNLSATFRSNKNLGYIWMDGTAKLGAAGLAALAIIEMPHREKYLSKEHSLYALIKSLSHKNGSFETFYIPRSRKDNQNFYSGEALLYLATRFIASKDLIELASIMKSFHFYRDWHRLNRNPAFVPWHTQAYFLVWQVTKDDELKSFIFEMNDWLLSMQEWGNATSADMQGRFYDAKRPFFGPPHASATGVYLEGLIDAYELAKQTGEIERANNYRIVILRGLRSIMQLQFKDEVDCFYIQDVNRVLGGVRTTVYDNTIRIDNVQHALMAMLKITSRFELNDYSLSSKDISHDFQKRHKTSKKNITKKNKINPNRNIHNIELRWSKWIFNNLVNGCSPESLADKINLGGDSNKEFLIAEVYRVAADPYICVAKDMKLTIDKRNWLLDTYDKLSALDKRYSTRIETRTVPEFSEFIREYYSKSLPSVFTGGIELWSALEKWNPEYFVKQVGSKLVEVQFNRSEDKKYERNSIKYKKIMRMDDFCYLVSEGGVSNDYYLTANNNEANLSELAVLFEDLGDFGQGYRMPQTIKDRSHLWFGPKGAFTPLHHDLTNNMLVQIYGRKKITLIPGFQVPNIYNDQHVYSATDFPMIDLKKFPKLKGVTPIEVILNPGEAIFIPIGWWHCVESLDISISISFTDFNVSNNFHSSYPKLF
;
A
#
# COMPACT_ATOMS: atom_id res chain seq x y z
N MET A 1 25.27 -20.80 62.80
CA MET A 1 25.75 -19.50 63.31
C MET A 1 26.02 -18.64 62.09
N ASP A 2 24.99 -17.86 61.77
CA ASP A 2 24.88 -16.61 61.01
C ASP A 2 25.67 -16.42 59.72
N ILE A 3 24.89 -16.58 58.65
CA ILE A 3 25.09 -16.03 57.31
C ILE A 3 24.35 -14.68 57.32
N GLU A 4 25.07 -13.57 57.45
CA GLU A 4 24.56 -12.23 57.11
C GLU A 4 25.51 -11.58 56.10
N GLU A 5 24.97 -11.45 54.87
CA GLU A 5 25.09 -10.31 53.96
C GLU A 5 26.41 -9.52 53.93
N GLN A 6 27.32 -9.93 53.03
CA GLN A 6 28.07 -8.94 52.24
C GLN A 6 27.20 -8.51 51.06
N ALA A 7 26.23 -7.63 51.35
CA ALA A 7 25.61 -6.78 50.35
C ALA A 7 26.70 -5.82 49.84
N VAL A 8 27.35 -6.19 48.74
CA VAL A 8 28.03 -5.20 47.89
C VAL A 8 26.96 -4.18 47.53
N ASP A 9 27.17 -2.94 47.95
CA ASP A 9 26.30 -1.80 47.74
C ASP A 9 25.94 -1.66 46.24
N VAL A 10 24.83 -2.27 45.84
CA VAL A 10 24.39 -2.38 44.43
C VAL A 10 24.12 -0.99 43.84
N CYS A 11 23.78 -0.02 44.71
CA CYS A 11 23.61 1.40 44.38
C CYS A 11 24.90 1.96 43.73
N ASN A 12 26.05 1.67 44.34
CA ASN A 12 27.34 2.11 43.83
C ASN A 12 27.73 1.41 42.52
N LEU A 13 27.45 0.12 42.36
CA LEU A 13 27.90 -0.62 41.17
C LEU A 13 27.10 -0.26 39.91
N ALA A 14 25.77 -0.19 39.98
CA ALA A 14 24.94 0.17 38.82
C ALA A 14 25.26 1.59 38.32
N LEU A 15 25.47 2.50 39.26
CA LEU A 15 25.81 3.89 38.98
C LEU A 15 27.24 4.04 38.45
N GLN A 16 28.23 3.40 39.08
CA GLN A 16 29.62 3.35 38.56
C GLN A 16 29.65 2.78 37.14
N ARG A 17 28.86 1.73 36.89
CA ARG A 17 28.77 1.12 35.56
C ARG A 17 28.17 2.09 34.55
N LEU A 18 27.07 2.75 34.90
CA LEU A 18 26.46 3.79 34.07
C LEU A 18 27.41 4.98 33.86
N HIS A 19 28.21 5.36 34.87
CA HIS A 19 29.18 6.45 34.79
C HIS A 19 30.31 6.16 33.80
N VAL A 20 30.88 4.94 33.81
CA VAL A 20 31.83 4.50 32.75
C VAL A 20 31.22 4.63 31.34
N HIS A 21 29.90 4.47 31.24
CA HIS A 21 29.17 4.62 29.98
C HIS A 21 28.89 6.08 29.61
N LEU A 22 28.73 6.95 30.61
CA LEU A 22 28.62 8.39 30.44
C LEU A 22 29.98 9.02 30.10
N GLU A 23 31.10 8.52 30.61
CA GLU A 23 32.44 8.94 30.18
C GLU A 23 32.67 8.63 28.69
N LEU A 24 32.23 7.46 28.21
CA LEU A 24 32.22 7.14 26.79
C LEU A 24 31.36 8.16 26.01
N TRP A 25 30.21 8.54 26.55
CA TRP A 25 29.38 9.62 26.00
C TRP A 25 30.10 10.98 25.98
N GLU A 26 30.80 11.37 27.05
CA GLU A 26 31.57 12.62 27.13
C GLU A 26 32.69 12.64 26.08
N SER A 27 33.37 11.51 25.88
CA SER A 27 34.41 11.38 24.85
C SER A 27 33.86 11.57 23.43
N ILE A 28 32.61 11.16 23.18
CA ILE A 28 31.93 11.26 21.87
C ILE A 28 31.25 12.62 21.69
N LYS A 29 30.90 13.33 22.78
CA LYS A 29 30.23 14.64 22.80
C LYS A 29 31.07 15.77 22.18
N ASN A 30 32.39 15.61 22.09
CA ASN A 30 33.30 16.61 21.49
C ASN A 30 33.14 16.74 19.96
N ASP A 31 32.50 15.77 19.30
CA ASP A 31 32.01 15.93 17.92
C ASP A 31 30.63 16.60 17.96
N ALA A 32 30.57 17.85 17.52
CA ALA A 32 29.43 18.74 17.61
C ALA A 32 28.07 18.14 17.15
N ASP A 33 26.98 18.69 17.71
CA ASP A 33 25.58 18.60 17.26
C ASP A 33 24.62 17.61 17.99
N TYR A 34 24.94 17.15 19.21
CA TYR A 34 24.00 16.42 20.09
C TYR A 34 23.05 17.36 20.88
N GLU A 35 21.83 16.91 21.16
CA GLU A 35 20.78 17.71 21.82
C GLU A 35 20.18 17.02 23.05
N TRP A 36 19.88 15.72 22.97
CA TRP A 36 19.25 14.95 24.04
C TRP A 36 19.99 13.64 24.32
N LEU A 37 19.99 13.22 25.58
CA LEU A 37 20.35 11.89 26.03
C LEU A 37 19.09 11.23 26.62
N TYR A 38 18.70 10.08 26.07
CA TYR A 38 17.66 9.23 26.63
C TYR A 38 18.31 8.05 27.34
N ILE A 39 17.89 7.80 28.59
CA ILE A 39 18.34 6.66 29.40
C ILE A 39 17.08 5.93 29.86
N CYS A 40 17.05 4.61 29.71
CA CYS A 40 15.97 3.80 30.23
C CYS A 40 16.50 2.57 30.97
N ALA A 41 16.09 2.44 32.23
CA ALA A 41 16.39 1.31 33.08
C ALA A 41 15.39 0.19 32.85
N ARG A 42 15.87 -1.04 32.81
CA ARG A 42 15.05 -2.23 32.63
C ARG A 42 15.39 -3.31 33.64
N ILE A 43 14.35 -4.02 34.09
CA ILE A 43 14.48 -5.27 34.83
C ILE A 43 13.98 -6.41 33.94
N LYS A 44 14.88 -7.31 33.53
CA LYS A 44 14.57 -8.46 32.66
C LYS A 44 13.71 -8.05 31.46
N GLY A 45 14.13 -7.00 30.74
CA GLY A 45 13.44 -6.46 29.57
C GLY A 45 12.20 -5.58 29.84
N LYS A 46 11.60 -5.64 31.04
CA LYS A 46 10.52 -4.74 31.44
C LYS A 46 11.08 -3.34 31.71
N LYS A 47 10.47 -2.32 31.10
CA LYS A 47 10.78 -0.91 31.38
C LYS A 47 10.42 -0.60 32.84
N LEU A 48 11.41 -0.13 33.61
CA LEU A 48 11.20 0.43 34.94
C LEU A 48 10.86 1.91 34.78
N HIS A 49 11.85 2.67 34.32
CA HIS A 49 11.77 4.11 34.18
C HIS A 49 12.67 4.61 33.06
N SER A 50 12.40 5.81 32.58
CA SER A 50 13.21 6.44 31.54
C SER A 50 13.21 7.95 31.67
N ILE A 51 14.38 8.54 31.46
CA ILE A 51 14.57 9.99 31.53
C ILE A 51 15.11 10.55 30.22
N TRP A 52 14.90 11.85 30.05
CA TRP A 52 15.44 12.64 28.95
C TRP A 52 16.26 13.78 29.54
N ILE A 53 17.56 13.81 29.23
CA ILE A 53 18.49 14.84 29.71
C ILE A 53 18.85 15.74 28.53
N HIS A 54 18.73 17.06 28.72
CA HIS A 54 19.11 18.06 27.73
C HIS A 54 20.59 18.46 27.90
N LYS A 55 21.24 18.87 26.81
CA LYS A 55 22.69 19.16 26.72
C LYS A 55 23.30 20.03 27.84
N LEU A 56 22.51 20.91 28.46
CA LEU A 56 22.97 21.98 29.36
C LEU A 56 22.95 21.62 30.86
N GLU A 57 22.60 20.38 31.22
CA GLU A 57 22.41 19.98 32.63
C GLU A 57 23.50 19.01 33.13
N SER A 58 23.86 19.07 34.42
CA SER A 58 24.77 18.12 35.07
C SER A 58 24.14 16.72 35.09
N THR A 59 24.85 15.72 34.57
CA THR A 59 24.29 14.40 34.27
C THR A 59 24.20 13.49 35.49
N ASP A 60 25.21 13.47 36.37
CA ASP A 60 25.33 12.43 37.40
C ASP A 60 24.33 12.60 38.56
N GLU A 61 24.30 13.76 39.23
CA GLU A 61 23.37 14.04 40.34
C GLU A 61 21.90 13.91 39.92
N ARG A 62 21.59 14.24 38.66
CA ARG A 62 20.24 14.14 38.10
C ARG A 62 19.83 12.69 37.88
N ILE A 63 20.74 11.84 37.37
CA ILE A 63 20.47 10.42 37.14
C ILE A 63 20.18 9.71 38.47
N GLU A 64 21.02 9.95 39.49
CA GLU A 64 20.79 9.42 40.84
C GLU A 64 19.43 9.82 41.38
N LYS A 65 19.10 11.11 41.28
CA LYS A 65 17.85 11.67 41.80
C LYS A 65 16.61 11.14 41.08
N GLU A 66 16.64 11.01 39.75
CA GLU A 66 15.46 10.65 38.95
C GLU A 66 15.18 9.14 39.00
N PHE A 67 16.21 8.29 39.00
CA PHE A 67 16.01 6.83 39.07
C PHE A 67 15.92 6.30 40.51
N GLY A 68 16.61 6.91 41.48
CA GLY A 68 16.57 6.51 42.89
C GLY A 68 16.78 5.01 43.10
N GLU A 69 15.87 4.37 43.82
CA GLU A 69 15.93 2.93 44.15
C GLU A 69 15.85 2.00 42.92
N GLU A 70 15.33 2.46 41.77
CA GLU A 70 15.21 1.63 40.57
C GLU A 70 16.57 1.27 39.97
N LEU A 71 17.62 2.06 40.25
CA LEU A 71 19.01 1.75 39.89
C LEU A 71 19.45 0.40 40.49
N ASN A 72 18.95 0.06 41.69
CA ASN A 72 19.36 -1.12 42.45
C ASN A 72 18.85 -2.43 41.85
N ILE A 73 17.75 -2.35 41.10
CA ILE A 73 17.08 -3.53 40.54
C ILE A 73 17.20 -3.60 39.02
N ALA A 74 17.77 -2.58 38.39
CA ALA A 74 17.97 -2.51 36.95
C ALA A 74 19.01 -3.55 36.50
N THR A 75 18.56 -4.51 35.69
CA THR A 75 19.45 -5.53 35.09
C THR A 75 20.13 -5.03 33.83
N SER A 76 19.63 -3.96 33.21
CA SER A 76 20.23 -3.35 32.02
C SER A 76 19.77 -1.91 31.83
N PHE A 77 20.57 -1.17 31.07
CA PHE A 77 20.24 0.18 30.60
C PHE A 77 20.29 0.25 29.08
N GLU A 78 19.32 0.95 28.50
CA GLU A 78 19.38 1.42 27.11
C GLU A 78 19.72 2.91 27.11
N LEU A 79 20.76 3.28 26.37
CA LEU A 79 21.15 4.68 26.19
C LEU A 79 20.97 5.06 24.73
N GLU A 80 20.40 6.23 24.48
CA GLU A 80 20.22 6.76 23.14
C GLU A 80 20.65 8.23 23.09
N MET A 81 21.71 8.50 22.32
CA MET A 81 22.19 9.85 22.05
C MET A 81 21.50 10.40 20.82
N LEU A 82 20.82 11.53 20.95
CA LEU A 82 20.11 12.20 19.87
C LEU A 82 20.92 13.40 19.37
N TYR A 83 21.11 13.46 18.07
CA TYR A 83 21.88 14.51 17.39
C TYR A 83 21.28 14.80 16.01
N SER A 84 21.62 15.94 15.42
CA SER A 84 21.22 16.33 14.07
C SER A 84 19.69 16.22 13.85
N GLN A 85 18.97 17.29 14.17
CA GLN A 85 17.51 17.35 14.04
C GLN A 85 17.04 17.71 12.63
N GLU A 86 15.91 17.12 12.23
CA GLU A 86 15.19 17.48 11.01
C GLU A 86 13.71 17.65 11.34
N THR A 87 13.20 18.87 11.21
CA THR A 87 11.77 19.17 11.39
C THR A 87 11.05 19.00 10.07
N ARG A 88 10.00 18.19 10.06
CA ARG A 88 9.16 17.93 8.89
C ARG A 88 7.72 18.27 9.22
N GLN A 89 7.08 19.04 8.34
CA GLN A 89 5.62 19.14 8.30
C GLN A 89 5.08 18.02 7.43
N GLN A 90 3.96 17.41 7.82
CA GLN A 90 3.35 16.32 7.06
C GLN A 90 2.66 16.90 5.80
N ASN A 91 3.43 17.18 4.75
CA ASN A 91 2.88 17.44 3.43
C ASN A 91 2.27 16.13 2.88
N SER A 92 0.99 16.19 2.54
CA SER A 92 0.14 15.08 2.10
C SER A 92 0.51 14.45 0.75
N ASN A 93 1.67 14.77 0.17
CA ASN A 93 2.05 14.35 -1.19
C ASN A 93 3.45 13.73 -1.35
N ILE A 94 4.11 13.24 -0.30
CA ILE A 94 5.37 12.50 -0.44
C ILE A 94 5.23 11.11 0.17
N GLY A 95 5.23 10.09 -0.69
CA GLY A 95 5.31 8.67 -0.33
C GLY A 95 6.65 8.26 0.29
N SER A 96 7.17 9.01 1.27
CA SER A 96 8.38 8.62 1.99
C SER A 96 8.03 7.48 2.95
N ASN A 97 8.65 6.32 2.78
CA ASN A 97 8.44 5.15 3.63
C ASN A 97 9.08 5.35 5.03
N TRP A 98 8.46 6.22 5.87
CA TRP A 98 8.90 6.60 7.22
C TRP A 98 9.16 5.39 8.10
N ASN A 99 8.44 4.27 7.89
CA ASN A 99 8.59 3.09 8.70
C ASN A 99 10.00 2.49 8.65
N SER A 100 10.72 2.68 7.53
CA SER A 100 12.12 2.27 7.42
C SER A 100 13.07 3.09 8.31
N LEU A 101 12.64 4.19 8.93
CA LEU A 101 13.41 4.98 9.90
C LEU A 101 13.20 4.51 11.35
N ARG A 102 12.23 3.62 11.61
CA ARG A 102 11.85 3.19 12.98
C ARG A 102 12.98 2.44 13.68
N GLY A 103 13.43 2.93 14.83
CA GLY A 103 14.62 2.38 15.50
C GLY A 103 15.94 3.04 15.07
N CYS A 104 15.91 4.01 14.14
CA CYS A 104 17.06 4.84 13.75
C CYS A 104 16.82 6.34 13.92
N ARG A 105 15.56 6.73 14.19
CA ARG A 105 15.17 8.11 14.46
C ARG A 105 14.28 8.15 15.68
N ALA A 106 14.62 9.00 16.63
CA ALA A 106 13.72 9.39 17.69
C ALA A 106 12.74 10.44 17.16
N MET A 107 11.58 10.54 17.80
CA MET A 107 10.51 11.43 17.37
C MET A 107 10.11 12.36 18.50
N HIS A 108 10.01 13.65 18.18
CA HIS A 108 9.51 14.69 19.05
C HIS A 108 8.32 15.36 18.37
N LEU A 109 7.18 15.35 19.05
CA LEU A 109 5.95 16.00 18.62
C LEU A 109 5.62 17.14 19.58
N GLU A 110 5.29 18.29 19.00
CA GLU A 110 4.95 19.49 19.75
C GLU A 110 3.72 20.16 19.14
N TYR A 111 2.75 20.50 19.98
CA TYR A 111 1.57 21.28 19.59
C TYR A 111 0.94 21.96 20.80
N GLY A 112 0.65 23.27 20.72
CA GLY A 112 -0.07 24.01 21.76
C GLY A 112 0.58 23.95 23.15
N GLY A 113 1.92 23.87 23.23
CA GLY A 113 2.66 23.71 24.49
C GLY A 113 2.70 22.28 25.06
N SER A 114 1.93 21.34 24.49
CA SER A 114 2.08 19.91 24.77
C SER A 114 3.25 19.34 23.98
N ILE A 115 4.07 18.53 24.65
CA ILE A 115 5.25 17.86 24.10
C ILE A 115 5.14 16.35 24.33
N LYS A 116 5.42 15.57 23.30
CA LYS A 116 5.63 14.12 23.44
C LYS A 116 6.85 13.66 22.67
N LYS A 117 7.73 12.94 23.38
CA LYS A 117 8.95 12.34 22.82
C LYS A 117 8.83 10.82 22.83
N TRP A 118 9.45 10.19 21.83
CA TRP A 118 9.69 8.75 21.76
C TRP A 118 11.13 8.49 21.32
N ALA A 119 11.85 7.70 22.11
CA ALA A 119 13.16 7.21 21.71
C ALA A 119 13.02 6.20 20.57
N ALA A 120 14.03 6.09 19.72
CA ALA A 120 14.02 5.16 18.60
C ALA A 120 13.97 3.70 19.08
N THR A 121 14.72 3.34 20.12
CA THR A 121 14.64 2.03 20.78
C THR A 121 13.27 1.76 21.39
N GLU A 122 12.64 2.76 21.99
CA GLU A 122 11.29 2.64 22.54
C GLU A 122 10.25 2.38 21.45
N MET A 123 10.30 3.10 20.33
CA MET A 123 9.44 2.86 19.17
C MET A 123 9.61 1.45 18.62
N LEU A 124 10.84 0.95 18.57
CA LEU A 124 11.13 -0.42 18.15
C LEU A 124 10.57 -1.45 19.15
N ALA A 125 10.82 -1.25 20.45
CA ALA A 125 10.37 -2.13 21.53
C ALA A 125 8.84 -2.28 21.54
N GLN A 126 8.11 -1.23 21.19
CA GLN A 126 6.64 -1.23 21.09
C GLN A 126 6.11 -1.63 19.69
N ASN A 127 6.99 -1.88 18.73
CA ASN A 127 6.67 -2.04 17.30
C ASN A 127 5.78 -0.88 16.79
N LEU A 128 6.03 0.34 17.28
CA LEU A 128 5.28 1.56 17.05
C LEU A 128 5.83 2.30 15.84
N ASN A 129 5.05 2.39 14.76
CA ASN A 129 5.42 3.19 13.59
C ASN A 129 5.07 4.68 13.79
N PHE A 130 5.72 5.56 13.00
CA PHE A 130 5.54 7.02 13.10
C PHE A 130 4.08 7.46 12.94
N ASN A 131 3.35 6.90 11.96
CA ASN A 131 1.94 7.26 11.75
C ASN A 131 1.05 6.90 12.94
N ARG A 132 1.30 5.74 13.58
CA ARG A 132 0.56 5.31 14.77
C ARG A 132 0.93 6.14 15.99
N ALA A 133 2.20 6.52 16.15
CA ALA A 133 2.64 7.39 17.23
C ALA A 133 1.99 8.79 17.09
N LEU A 134 1.94 9.33 15.87
CA LEU A 134 1.21 10.56 15.55
C LEU A 134 -0.29 10.46 15.86
N ALA A 135 -0.94 9.37 15.45
CA ALA A 135 -2.36 9.16 15.74
C ALA A 135 -2.64 9.07 17.26
N ILE A 136 -1.78 8.38 18.02
CA ILE A 136 -1.90 8.31 19.49
C ILE A 136 -1.75 9.70 20.12
N TYR A 137 -0.81 10.50 19.64
CA TYR A 137 -0.60 11.86 20.14
C TYR A 137 -1.78 12.78 19.79
N SER A 138 -2.21 12.78 18.53
CA SER A 138 -3.36 13.57 18.04
C SER A 138 -4.64 13.25 18.82
N ASN A 139 -4.93 11.97 19.08
CA ASN A 139 -6.11 11.57 19.87
C ASN A 139 -6.06 12.01 21.34
N ARG A 140 -4.89 12.34 21.89
CA ARG A 140 -4.74 12.82 23.27
C ARG A 140 -5.02 14.33 23.40
N LEU A 141 -4.91 15.06 22.29
CA LEU A 141 -5.23 16.48 22.26
C LEU A 141 -6.74 16.59 21.98
N ASP A 142 -7.53 17.01 22.98
CA ASP A 142 -9.01 17.01 22.98
C ASP A 142 -9.65 17.78 21.81
N GLY A 143 -9.71 17.18 20.62
CA GLY A 143 -10.52 17.62 19.48
C GLY A 143 -9.76 18.10 18.25
N VAL A 144 -10.05 17.45 17.10
CA VAL A 144 -9.97 17.97 15.71
C VAL A 144 -8.64 18.63 15.27
N ILE A 145 -7.49 18.27 15.84
CA ILE A 145 -6.21 18.72 15.28
C ILE A 145 -5.79 17.76 14.17
N SER A 146 -5.78 18.27 12.93
CA SER A 146 -5.26 17.51 11.79
C SER A 146 -3.81 17.09 12.06
N PRO A 147 -3.41 15.82 11.84
CA PRO A 147 -2.02 15.40 11.97
C PRO A 147 -1.02 16.27 11.17
N SER A 148 -1.50 16.94 10.12
CA SER A 148 -0.72 17.87 9.29
C SER A 148 -0.30 19.17 9.98
N SER A 149 -0.96 19.57 11.07
CA SER A 149 -0.61 20.77 11.85
C SER A 149 0.32 20.49 13.03
N ILE A 150 0.75 19.23 13.21
CA ILE A 150 1.69 18.84 14.26
C ILE A 150 3.10 18.90 13.69
N ASN A 151 3.98 19.68 14.31
CA ASN A 151 5.39 19.68 13.95
C ASN A 151 6.03 18.35 14.37
N VAL A 152 6.64 17.65 13.42
CA VAL A 152 7.36 16.39 13.67
C VAL A 152 8.84 16.63 13.55
N THR A 153 9.54 16.61 14.68
CA THR A 153 11.00 16.69 14.71
C THR A 153 11.59 15.29 14.85
N LEU A 154 12.47 14.92 13.93
CA LEU A 154 13.20 13.67 13.95
C LEU A 154 14.67 13.90 14.31
N PHE A 155 15.22 13.04 15.17
CA PHE A 155 16.63 13.07 15.55
C PHE A 155 17.36 11.83 15.06
N LYS A 156 18.61 11.96 14.62
CA LYS A 156 19.50 10.81 14.44
C LYS A 156 19.92 10.27 15.81
N THR A 157 20.20 8.98 15.87
CA THR A 157 20.42 8.27 17.14
C THR A 157 21.68 7.40 17.10
N LYS A 158 22.53 7.49 18.13
CA LYS A 158 23.49 6.43 18.49
C LYS A 158 22.93 5.68 19.71
N GLN A 159 22.89 4.36 19.65
CA GLN A 159 22.22 3.53 20.64
C GLN A 159 23.24 2.62 21.33
N PHE A 160 23.10 2.44 22.64
CA PHE A 160 23.97 1.58 23.42
C PHE A 160 23.14 0.72 24.38
N PHE A 161 23.57 -0.52 24.54
CA PHE A 161 23.06 -1.45 25.55
C PHE A 161 24.14 -1.66 26.59
N CYS A 162 23.74 -1.54 27.84
CA CYS A 162 24.61 -1.73 29.00
C CYS A 162 24.03 -2.87 29.83
N ASP A 163 24.80 -3.96 29.90
CA ASP A 163 24.47 -5.09 30.76
C ASP A 163 24.87 -4.77 32.20
N ASN A 164 23.89 -4.82 33.11
CA ASN A 164 24.09 -4.51 34.52
C ASN A 164 23.82 -5.72 35.42
N ARG A 165 23.74 -6.94 34.88
CA ARG A 165 23.51 -8.14 35.70
C ARG A 165 24.72 -8.46 36.58
N ILE A 166 24.46 -9.02 37.75
CA ILE A 166 25.46 -9.34 38.79
C ILE A 166 26.40 -10.47 38.34
N ASP A 167 25.94 -11.35 37.44
CA ASP A 167 26.68 -12.49 36.87
C ASP A 167 27.41 -12.15 35.55
N SER A 168 27.23 -10.93 35.02
CA SER A 168 28.02 -10.42 33.91
C SER A 168 29.42 -10.00 34.41
N HIS A 169 30.43 -9.98 33.53
CA HIS A 169 31.84 -9.72 33.83
C HIS A 169 32.07 -8.66 34.95
N LEU A 170 33.19 -8.77 35.68
CA LEU A 170 33.60 -7.81 36.73
C LEU A 170 33.55 -6.33 36.28
N LEU A 171 33.57 -6.07 34.96
CA LEU A 171 33.41 -4.76 34.34
C LEU A 171 32.17 -4.73 33.42
N PRO A 172 31.42 -3.62 33.38
CA PRO A 172 30.23 -3.49 32.54
C PRO A 172 30.58 -3.48 31.05
N VAL A 173 29.80 -4.19 30.24
CA VAL A 173 30.02 -4.28 28.79
C VAL A 173 29.07 -3.32 28.07
N VAL A 174 29.63 -2.28 27.43
CA VAL A 174 28.88 -1.43 26.49
C VAL A 174 28.84 -2.10 25.14
N THR A 175 27.64 -2.21 24.59
CA THR A 175 27.42 -2.66 23.23
C THR A 175 26.74 -1.56 22.43
N GLU A 176 27.40 -1.08 21.37
CA GLU A 176 26.72 -0.24 20.38
C GLU A 176 25.66 -1.05 19.63
N MET A 177 24.48 -0.45 19.47
CA MET A 177 23.34 -1.03 18.79
C MET A 177 22.98 -0.23 17.53
N LYS A 178 22.44 -0.95 16.55
CA LYS A 178 21.73 -0.40 15.40
C LYS A 178 20.32 -0.97 15.39
N ARG A 179 19.31 -0.14 15.66
CA ARG A 179 17.91 -0.57 15.87
C ARG A 179 17.82 -1.67 16.92
N GLY A 180 18.47 -1.50 18.06
CA GLY A 180 18.37 -2.48 19.13
C GLY A 180 18.99 -3.86 18.83
N ASN A 181 19.95 -3.91 17.89
CA ASN A 181 20.67 -5.12 17.49
C ASN A 181 22.15 -4.80 17.29
N GLN A 182 23.04 -5.75 17.54
CA GLN A 182 24.42 -5.67 17.05
C GLN A 182 24.46 -5.91 15.53
N LEU A 183 25.32 -5.16 14.83
CA LEU A 183 25.51 -5.34 13.40
C LEU A 183 26.23 -6.66 13.10
N VAL A 184 25.60 -7.54 12.32
CA VAL A 184 26.22 -8.78 11.87
C VAL A 184 27.18 -8.45 10.73
N LYS A 185 28.48 -8.68 10.96
CA LYS A 185 29.55 -8.52 9.96
C LYS A 185 29.55 -9.71 9.00
N ILE A 186 29.83 -9.49 7.72
CA ILE A 186 29.81 -10.57 6.71
C ILE A 186 30.91 -11.61 6.99
N GLU A 187 32.02 -11.17 7.57
CA GLU A 187 33.17 -11.98 7.97
C GLU A 187 32.83 -12.92 9.14
N SER A 188 31.76 -12.64 9.89
CA SER A 188 31.30 -13.51 10.98
C SER A 188 30.52 -14.73 10.48
N ILE A 189 30.13 -14.75 9.21
CA ILE A 189 29.37 -15.85 8.60
C ILE A 189 30.31 -17.03 8.36
N SER A 190 30.31 -17.94 9.32
CA SER A 190 31.05 -19.20 9.29
C SER A 190 30.11 -20.40 9.39
N ARG A 191 30.60 -21.59 9.02
CA ARG A 191 29.88 -22.85 9.21
C ARG A 191 29.35 -23.01 10.64
N VAL A 192 30.16 -22.65 11.65
CA VAL A 192 29.80 -22.72 13.08
C VAL A 192 28.65 -21.77 13.40
N SER A 193 28.74 -20.51 12.95
CA SER A 193 27.69 -19.51 13.19
C SER A 193 26.35 -19.90 12.54
N VAL A 194 26.39 -20.44 11.32
CA VAL A 194 25.20 -20.89 10.58
C VAL A 194 24.58 -22.11 11.27
N LEU A 195 25.39 -23.08 11.72
CA LEU A 195 24.93 -24.22 12.51
C LEU A 195 24.27 -23.80 13.83
N LYS A 196 24.88 -22.86 14.56
CA LYS A 196 24.33 -22.32 15.83
C LYS A 196 22.98 -21.64 15.58
N SER A 197 22.91 -20.80 14.55
CA SER A 197 21.68 -20.12 14.11
C SER A 197 20.58 -21.13 13.74
N ALA A 198 20.89 -22.13 12.91
CA ALA A 198 19.94 -23.15 12.49
C ALA A 198 19.39 -23.98 13.66
N LYS A 199 20.25 -24.36 14.61
CA LYS A 199 19.83 -25.06 15.84
C LYS A 199 18.89 -24.20 16.69
N ALA A 200 19.19 -22.91 16.85
CA ALA A 200 18.33 -21.98 17.58
C ALA A 200 16.96 -21.82 16.89
N MET A 201 16.94 -21.63 15.56
CA MET A 201 15.70 -21.58 14.77
C MET A 201 14.88 -22.86 14.89
N THR A 202 15.54 -24.02 14.90
CA THR A 202 14.88 -25.32 15.04
C THR A 202 14.19 -25.44 16.40
N ARG A 203 14.89 -25.08 17.49
CA ARG A 203 14.32 -25.09 18.84
C ARG A 203 13.13 -24.14 18.95
N TRP A 204 13.27 -22.93 18.40
CA TRP A 204 12.18 -21.96 18.41
C TRP A 204 10.96 -22.44 17.62
N LEU A 205 11.14 -22.96 16.40
CA LEU A 205 10.03 -23.46 15.59
C LEU A 205 9.34 -24.65 16.26
N ALA A 206 10.12 -25.55 16.86
CA ALA A 206 9.59 -26.68 17.61
C ALA A 206 8.78 -26.25 18.84
N SER A 207 9.20 -25.20 19.55
CA SER A 207 8.44 -24.65 20.69
C SER A 207 7.15 -23.93 20.29
N GLN A 208 6.96 -23.64 19.00
CA GLN A 208 5.68 -23.10 18.52
C GLN A 208 4.60 -24.17 18.36
N VAL A 209 4.97 -25.45 18.29
CA VAL A 209 4.02 -26.57 18.20
C VAL A 209 3.49 -26.89 19.60
N ASP A 210 2.20 -26.69 19.79
CA ASP A 210 1.57 -26.82 21.10
C ASP A 210 1.30 -28.29 21.53
N GLY A 211 0.66 -28.42 22.70
CA GLY A 211 0.24 -29.72 23.24
C GLY A 211 -0.73 -30.51 22.36
N GLN A 212 -1.41 -29.89 21.40
CA GLN A 212 -2.31 -30.53 20.44
C GLN A 212 -1.64 -30.78 19.07
N GLY A 213 -0.45 -30.22 18.84
CA GLY A 213 0.28 -30.33 17.59
C GLY A 213 0.08 -29.14 16.65
N SER A 214 -0.68 -28.11 17.02
CA SER A 214 -0.85 -26.90 16.20
C SER A 214 0.37 -25.99 16.34
N ALA A 215 0.91 -25.47 15.23
CA ALA A 215 1.97 -24.46 15.29
C ALA A 215 1.38 -23.06 15.46
N ASN A 216 1.82 -22.30 16.47
CA ASN A 216 1.43 -20.89 16.61
C ASN A 216 1.97 -20.07 15.44
N TYR A 217 1.09 -19.52 14.60
CA TYR A 217 1.51 -18.87 13.35
C TYR A 217 2.37 -17.62 13.55
N LYS A 218 2.03 -16.80 14.55
CA LYS A 218 2.62 -15.47 14.75
C LYS A 218 2.67 -15.08 16.22
N TYR A 219 3.83 -14.59 16.65
CA TYR A 219 4.10 -14.06 17.98
C TYR A 219 4.47 -12.57 17.89
N TRP A 220 4.00 -11.79 18.87
CA TRP A 220 4.32 -10.36 19.00
C TRP A 220 5.23 -10.12 20.21
N PRO A 221 6.56 -10.03 20.02
CA PRO A 221 7.50 -9.81 21.10
C PRO A 221 7.15 -8.58 21.96
N SER A 222 6.76 -7.48 21.33
CA SER A 222 6.34 -6.24 22.00
C SER A 222 5.12 -6.36 22.92
N ARG A 223 4.31 -7.41 22.77
CA ARG A 223 3.09 -7.62 23.57
C ARG A 223 3.14 -8.88 24.44
N GLY A 224 4.18 -9.72 24.29
CA GLY A 224 4.28 -10.99 25.00
C GLY A 224 3.21 -12.02 24.61
N GLY A 225 2.58 -11.91 23.43
CA GLY A 225 1.37 -12.65 23.09
C GLY A 225 1.34 -13.24 21.68
N TYR A 226 0.53 -14.28 21.52
CA TYR A 226 0.27 -14.96 20.25
C TYR A 226 -0.93 -14.37 19.51
N SER A 227 -0.89 -14.45 18.19
CA SER A 227 -2.00 -14.13 17.31
C SER A 227 -2.98 -15.31 17.23
N THR A 228 -4.28 -15.01 17.16
CA THR A 228 -5.33 -16.02 16.90
C THR A 228 -5.39 -16.46 15.42
N ALA A 229 -4.81 -15.68 14.51
CA ALA A 229 -4.75 -16.03 13.08
C ALA A 229 -3.94 -17.32 12.83
N ASN A 230 -4.38 -18.12 11.85
CA ASN A 230 -3.71 -19.35 11.42
C ASN A 230 -3.51 -19.36 9.89
N ASN A 231 -2.69 -20.29 9.38
CA ASN A 231 -2.47 -20.49 7.95
C ASN A 231 -2.07 -21.95 7.63
N ALA A 232 -2.92 -22.69 6.93
CA ALA A 232 -2.69 -24.10 6.60
C ALA A 232 -1.37 -24.34 5.85
N ILE A 233 -1.01 -23.50 4.87
CA ILE A 233 0.27 -23.64 4.14
C ILE A 233 1.45 -23.55 5.11
N ARG A 234 1.37 -22.66 6.10
CA ARG A 234 2.45 -22.48 7.09
C ARG A 234 2.48 -23.59 8.13
N GLN A 235 1.33 -24.18 8.46
CA GLN A 235 1.26 -25.39 9.28
C GLN A 235 1.95 -26.57 8.59
N TRP A 236 1.59 -26.84 7.33
CA TRP A 236 2.20 -27.92 6.54
C TRP A 236 3.70 -27.69 6.30
N MET A 237 4.11 -26.44 6.08
CA MET A 237 5.54 -26.08 5.99
C MET A 237 6.28 -26.31 7.31
N ALA A 238 5.62 -26.13 8.47
CA ALA A 238 6.24 -26.41 9.77
C ALA A 238 6.61 -27.90 9.87
N THR A 239 5.71 -28.79 9.45
CA THR A 239 5.97 -30.23 9.37
C THR A 239 7.18 -30.53 8.49
N VAL A 240 7.22 -30.03 7.25
CA VAL A 240 8.34 -30.24 6.31
C VAL A 240 9.65 -29.76 6.91
N CYS A 241 9.65 -28.54 7.46
CA CYS A 241 10.84 -27.90 8.01
C CYS A 241 11.39 -28.65 9.23
N LEU A 242 10.52 -28.98 10.20
CA LEU A 242 10.92 -29.72 11.41
C LEU A 242 11.41 -31.13 11.07
N ASN A 243 10.78 -31.81 10.12
CA ASN A 243 11.21 -33.14 9.69
C ASN A 243 12.62 -33.10 9.05
N ARG A 244 12.86 -32.14 8.14
CA ARG A 244 14.20 -31.95 7.55
C ARG A 244 15.25 -31.58 8.60
N ALA A 245 14.90 -30.73 9.57
CA ALA A 245 15.78 -30.39 10.69
C ALA A 245 16.07 -31.59 11.58
N ALA A 246 15.06 -32.39 11.92
CA ALA A 246 15.20 -33.61 12.72
C ALA A 246 16.15 -34.62 12.05
N ARG A 247 16.04 -34.78 10.72
CA ARG A 247 16.93 -35.66 9.94
C ARG A 247 18.38 -35.15 9.95
N LEU A 248 18.59 -33.86 9.68
CA LEU A 248 19.95 -33.29 9.64
C LEU A 248 20.62 -33.37 11.01
N PHE A 249 19.90 -33.01 12.07
CA PHE A 249 20.43 -32.98 13.44
C PHE A 249 20.33 -34.30 14.18
N LYS A 250 19.72 -35.33 13.58
CA LYS A 250 19.46 -36.65 14.18
C LYS A 250 18.81 -36.51 15.56
N CYS A 251 17.68 -35.81 15.63
CA CYS A 251 17.01 -35.48 16.89
C CYS A 251 15.58 -36.02 16.95
N ASP A 252 15.40 -37.10 17.73
CA ASP A 252 14.11 -37.81 17.86
C ASP A 252 13.02 -36.96 18.50
N ILE A 253 13.38 -36.04 19.40
CA ILE A 253 12.44 -35.08 20.00
C ILE A 253 11.81 -34.20 18.90
N ILE A 254 12.63 -33.66 18.00
CA ILE A 254 12.14 -32.82 16.90
C ILE A 254 11.35 -33.67 15.90
N ALA A 255 11.75 -34.92 15.64
CA ALA A 255 10.99 -35.84 14.80
C ALA A 255 9.59 -36.13 15.38
N SER A 256 9.49 -36.35 16.68
CA SER A 256 8.22 -36.55 17.39
C SER A 256 7.32 -35.32 17.31
N ILE A 257 7.88 -34.11 17.48
CA ILE A 257 7.13 -32.86 17.31
C ILE A 257 6.64 -32.69 15.87
N ALA A 258 7.47 -33.01 14.87
CA ALA A 258 7.07 -32.96 13.46
C ALA A 258 5.94 -33.96 13.15
N ALA A 259 6.01 -35.18 13.67
CA ALA A 259 4.96 -36.19 13.52
C ALA A 259 3.65 -35.76 14.19
N LYS A 260 3.73 -35.16 15.38
CA LYS A 260 2.57 -34.60 16.07
C LYS A 260 1.93 -33.45 15.29
N ASN A 261 2.74 -32.56 14.72
CA ASN A 261 2.24 -31.48 13.86
C ASN A 261 1.59 -32.02 12.58
N LEU A 262 2.13 -33.07 11.97
CA LEU A 262 1.51 -33.76 10.84
C LEU A 262 0.11 -34.29 11.19
N GLU A 263 -0.02 -35.01 12.31
CA GLU A 263 -1.29 -35.60 12.76
C GLU A 263 -2.34 -34.51 13.06
N TYR A 264 -1.92 -33.42 13.70
CA TYR A 264 -2.77 -32.25 13.86
C TYR A 264 -3.22 -31.68 12.50
N ASN A 265 -2.30 -31.46 11.57
CA ASN A 265 -2.61 -30.88 10.26
C ASN A 265 -3.58 -31.76 9.47
N LEU A 266 -3.40 -33.07 9.54
CA LEU A 266 -4.31 -34.06 8.94
C LEU A 266 -5.70 -34.02 9.57
N SER A 267 -5.81 -34.00 10.89
CA SER A 267 -7.12 -33.95 11.56
C SER A 267 -7.83 -32.60 11.33
N ALA A 268 -7.11 -31.50 11.49
CA ALA A 268 -7.67 -30.15 11.43
C ALA A 268 -8.05 -29.73 10.00
N THR A 269 -7.17 -29.97 9.02
CA THR A 269 -7.28 -29.32 7.69
C THR A 269 -7.52 -30.28 6.53
N PHE A 270 -7.15 -31.56 6.62
CA PHE A 270 -7.36 -32.48 5.51
C PHE A 270 -8.83 -32.90 5.42
N ARG A 271 -9.38 -32.86 4.21
CA ARG A 271 -10.71 -33.35 3.86
C ARG A 271 -10.62 -34.17 2.59
N SER A 272 -11.59 -35.02 2.35
CA SER A 272 -11.68 -35.80 1.12
C SER A 272 -13.07 -35.76 0.54
N ASN A 273 -13.15 -35.80 -0.79
CA ASN A 273 -14.37 -36.01 -1.54
C ASN A 273 -14.09 -37.06 -2.63
N LYS A 274 -14.77 -38.21 -2.56
CA LYS A 274 -14.46 -39.40 -3.35
C LYS A 274 -12.96 -39.75 -3.19
N ASN A 275 -12.21 -39.76 -4.29
CA ASN A 275 -10.78 -40.08 -4.31
C ASN A 275 -9.87 -38.84 -4.24
N LEU A 276 -10.43 -37.63 -4.07
CA LEU A 276 -9.67 -36.38 -4.04
C LEU A 276 -9.51 -35.89 -2.60
N GLY A 277 -8.28 -35.85 -2.10
CA GLY A 277 -7.92 -35.26 -0.82
C GLY A 277 -7.51 -33.80 -1.00
N TYR A 278 -8.02 -32.90 -0.16
CA TYR A 278 -7.72 -31.46 -0.22
C TYR A 278 -7.52 -30.88 1.16
N ILE A 279 -6.79 -29.76 1.22
CA ILE A 279 -6.55 -29.02 2.46
C ILE A 279 -7.54 -27.87 2.55
N TRP A 280 -8.45 -27.94 3.52
CA TRP A 280 -9.52 -26.98 3.76
C TRP A 280 -9.19 -26.07 4.94
N MET A 281 -9.19 -24.76 4.71
CA MET A 281 -9.12 -23.76 5.77
C MET A 281 -9.74 -22.44 5.31
N ASP A 282 -10.53 -21.80 6.18
CA ASP A 282 -11.14 -20.50 5.96
C ASP A 282 -11.85 -20.34 4.60
N GLY A 283 -12.67 -21.35 4.24
CA GLY A 283 -13.47 -21.30 3.01
C GLY A 283 -12.70 -21.61 1.73
N THR A 284 -11.43 -22.03 1.81
CA THR A 284 -10.59 -22.24 0.61
C THR A 284 -9.86 -23.58 0.62
N ALA A 285 -9.62 -24.11 -0.59
CA ALA A 285 -8.75 -25.25 -0.85
C ALA A 285 -7.78 -24.93 -2.00
N LYS A 286 -6.49 -24.90 -1.69
CA LYS A 286 -5.42 -24.32 -2.53
C LYS A 286 -4.49 -25.41 -3.05
N LEU A 287 -4.03 -25.28 -4.29
CA LEU A 287 -3.06 -26.19 -4.90
C LEU A 287 -1.77 -26.28 -4.07
N GLY A 288 -1.21 -25.13 -3.69
CA GLY A 288 0.02 -25.06 -2.89
C GLY A 288 -0.09 -25.76 -1.53
N ALA A 289 -1.24 -25.63 -0.86
CA ALA A 289 -1.50 -26.33 0.40
C ALA A 289 -1.54 -27.84 0.21
N ALA A 290 -2.16 -28.33 -0.87
CA ALA A 290 -2.15 -29.75 -1.21
C ALA A 290 -0.73 -30.26 -1.56
N GLY A 291 0.03 -29.48 -2.33
CA GLY A 291 1.43 -29.79 -2.66
C GLY A 291 2.32 -29.93 -1.44
N LEU A 292 2.27 -28.96 -0.51
CA LEU A 292 3.04 -29.01 0.73
C LEU A 292 2.57 -30.10 1.69
N ALA A 293 1.26 -30.39 1.75
CA ALA A 293 0.75 -31.48 2.56
C ALA A 293 1.24 -32.84 2.06
N ALA A 294 1.21 -33.04 0.74
CA ALA A 294 1.72 -34.26 0.12
C ALA A 294 3.25 -34.36 0.30
N LEU A 295 3.97 -33.25 0.18
CA LEU A 295 5.42 -33.18 0.46
C LEU A 295 5.75 -33.51 1.92
N ALA A 296 4.95 -33.03 2.88
CA ALA A 296 5.12 -33.33 4.29
C ALA A 296 4.97 -34.84 4.56
N ILE A 297 4.00 -35.49 3.92
CA ILE A 297 3.74 -36.93 4.08
C ILE A 297 4.85 -37.77 3.43
N ILE A 298 5.24 -37.47 2.17
CA ILE A 298 6.22 -38.30 1.45
C ILE A 298 7.61 -38.29 2.11
N GLU A 299 7.95 -37.21 2.81
CA GLU A 299 9.21 -37.08 3.54
C GLU A 299 9.17 -37.65 4.96
N MET A 300 8.00 -38.00 5.49
CA MET A 300 7.81 -38.44 6.87
C MET A 300 8.38 -39.86 7.08
N PRO A 301 9.09 -40.12 8.20
CA PRO A 301 9.35 -41.49 8.63
C PRO A 301 8.03 -42.25 8.85
N HIS A 302 8.01 -43.54 8.54
CA HIS A 302 6.79 -44.36 8.63
C HIS A 302 5.62 -43.86 7.73
N ARG A 303 5.94 -43.36 6.53
CA ARG A 303 4.94 -42.82 5.59
C ARG A 303 3.86 -43.82 5.18
N GLU A 304 4.12 -45.13 5.34
CA GLU A 304 3.17 -46.21 5.09
C GLU A 304 1.81 -45.99 5.78
N LYS A 305 1.80 -45.35 6.95
CA LYS A 305 0.58 -44.99 7.70
C LYS A 305 -0.32 -44.00 6.97
N TYR A 306 0.24 -43.19 6.07
CA TYR A 306 -0.44 -42.06 5.43
C TYR A 306 -0.62 -42.21 3.92
N LEU A 307 -0.28 -43.36 3.33
CA LEU A 307 -0.31 -43.58 1.87
C LEU A 307 -1.66 -43.26 1.24
N SER A 308 -2.77 -43.65 1.88
CA SER A 308 -4.12 -43.34 1.36
C SER A 308 -4.37 -41.83 1.24
N LYS A 309 -3.91 -41.04 2.23
CA LYS A 309 -4.04 -39.58 2.23
C LYS A 309 -3.12 -38.96 1.18
N GLU A 310 -1.87 -39.43 1.09
CA GLU A 310 -0.92 -39.00 0.05
C GLU A 310 -1.48 -39.25 -1.35
N HIS A 311 -1.97 -40.47 -1.63
CA HIS A 311 -2.57 -40.84 -2.92
C HIS A 311 -3.75 -39.94 -3.28
N SER A 312 -4.61 -39.61 -2.31
CA SER A 312 -5.74 -38.73 -2.54
C SER A 312 -5.33 -37.27 -2.82
N LEU A 313 -4.27 -36.77 -2.18
CA LEU A 313 -3.69 -35.44 -2.45
C LEU A 313 -3.03 -35.41 -3.83
N TYR A 314 -2.29 -36.46 -4.18
CA TYR A 314 -1.74 -36.63 -5.53
C TYR A 314 -2.85 -36.62 -6.58
N ALA A 315 -3.93 -37.37 -6.37
CA ALA A 315 -5.09 -37.38 -7.26
C ALA A 315 -5.71 -35.98 -7.42
N LEU A 316 -5.81 -35.19 -6.34
CA LEU A 316 -6.24 -33.79 -6.42
C LEU A 316 -5.28 -32.96 -7.30
N ILE A 317 -3.98 -33.00 -7.03
CA ILE A 317 -2.98 -32.23 -7.79
C ILE A 317 -3.05 -32.57 -9.27
N LYS A 318 -3.21 -33.85 -9.61
CA LYS A 318 -3.42 -34.28 -11.00
C LYS A 318 -4.74 -33.78 -11.58
N SER A 319 -5.82 -33.77 -10.81
CA SER A 319 -7.12 -33.24 -11.26
C SER A 319 -7.11 -31.73 -11.54
N LEU A 320 -6.19 -30.99 -10.91
CA LEU A 320 -5.98 -29.56 -11.13
C LEU A 320 -4.99 -29.27 -12.27
N SER A 321 -4.32 -30.29 -12.82
CA SER A 321 -3.40 -30.12 -13.96
C SER A 321 -4.16 -30.11 -15.29
N HIS A 322 -3.81 -29.18 -16.17
CA HIS A 322 -4.37 -29.07 -17.51
C HIS A 322 -3.51 -29.80 -18.54
N LYS A 323 -4.12 -30.13 -19.69
CA LYS A 323 -3.42 -30.78 -20.82
C LYS A 323 -2.25 -29.96 -21.36
N ASN A 324 -2.21 -28.64 -21.18
CA ASN A 324 -1.12 -27.78 -21.64
C ASN A 324 0.05 -27.68 -20.63
N GLY A 325 -0.04 -28.29 -19.45
CA GLY A 325 0.99 -28.22 -18.39
C GLY A 325 0.74 -27.15 -17.32
N SER A 326 -0.26 -26.28 -17.49
CA SER A 326 -0.66 -25.34 -16.43
C SER A 326 -1.48 -26.01 -15.33
N PHE A 327 -1.58 -25.37 -14.16
CA PHE A 327 -2.45 -25.80 -13.06
C PHE A 327 -3.56 -24.80 -12.76
N GLU A 328 -4.72 -25.30 -12.35
CA GLU A 328 -5.66 -24.54 -11.53
C GLU A 328 -5.07 -24.37 -10.12
N THR A 329 -4.98 -23.12 -9.66
CA THR A 329 -4.36 -22.77 -8.37
C THR A 329 -5.27 -22.98 -7.17
N PHE A 330 -6.58 -23.12 -7.40
CA PHE A 330 -7.58 -23.35 -6.36
C PHE A 330 -8.50 -24.51 -6.76
N TYR A 331 -8.68 -25.44 -5.82
CA TYR A 331 -9.79 -26.38 -5.89
C TYR A 331 -11.09 -25.72 -5.44
N ILE A 332 -11.02 -24.85 -4.41
CA ILE A 332 -12.16 -24.07 -3.91
C ILE A 332 -11.72 -22.65 -3.53
N PRO A 333 -12.36 -21.59 -4.06
CA PRO A 333 -13.27 -21.62 -5.22
C PRO A 333 -12.49 -21.77 -6.53
N ARG A 334 -13.00 -22.57 -7.47
CA ARG A 334 -12.36 -22.77 -8.80
C ARG A 334 -12.25 -21.51 -9.66
N SER A 335 -13.03 -20.47 -9.35
CA SER A 335 -12.97 -19.19 -10.08
C SER A 335 -11.67 -18.41 -9.82
N ARG A 336 -10.93 -18.71 -8.75
CA ARG A 336 -9.67 -18.04 -8.43
C ARG A 336 -8.49 -18.67 -9.15
N LYS A 337 -7.75 -17.82 -9.87
CA LYS A 337 -6.60 -18.23 -10.70
C LYS A 337 -5.29 -17.53 -10.33
N ASP A 338 -5.27 -16.80 -9.22
CA ASP A 338 -4.09 -16.09 -8.74
C ASP A 338 -3.08 -17.02 -8.04
N ASN A 339 -1.85 -16.53 -7.79
CA ASN A 339 -0.74 -17.27 -7.16
C ASN A 339 -0.09 -18.35 -8.05
N GLN A 340 -0.24 -18.25 -9.37
CA GLN A 340 0.50 -19.05 -10.36
C GLN A 340 2.01 -18.93 -10.22
N ASN A 341 2.51 -17.85 -9.60
CA ASN A 341 3.92 -17.68 -9.35
C ASN A 341 4.46 -18.68 -8.31
N PHE A 342 3.70 -19.17 -7.32
CA PHE A 342 4.27 -20.07 -6.29
C PHE A 342 3.49 -21.36 -6.04
N TYR A 343 2.16 -21.41 -6.19
CA TYR A 343 1.40 -22.65 -5.95
C TYR A 343 1.72 -23.76 -6.95
N SER A 344 1.98 -23.42 -8.21
CA SER A 344 2.44 -24.38 -9.20
C SER A 344 3.81 -24.96 -8.83
N GLY A 345 4.72 -24.11 -8.35
CA GLY A 345 6.07 -24.52 -7.93
C GLY A 345 6.04 -25.42 -6.69
N GLU A 346 5.19 -25.12 -5.70
CA GLU A 346 4.98 -25.97 -4.52
C GLU A 346 4.44 -27.36 -4.91
N ALA A 347 3.48 -27.42 -5.84
CA ALA A 347 2.97 -28.69 -6.37
C ALA A 347 4.02 -29.44 -7.22
N LEU A 348 4.75 -28.74 -8.08
CA LEU A 348 5.81 -29.32 -8.89
C LEU A 348 6.96 -29.85 -8.03
N LEU A 349 7.28 -29.22 -6.91
CA LEU A 349 8.27 -29.72 -5.97
C LEU A 349 7.85 -31.07 -5.38
N TYR A 350 6.57 -31.23 -4.99
CA TYR A 350 6.05 -32.54 -4.57
C TYR A 350 6.14 -33.58 -5.69
N LEU A 351 5.66 -33.25 -6.89
CA LEU A 351 5.69 -34.18 -8.03
C LEU A 351 7.13 -34.59 -8.40
N ALA A 352 8.07 -33.64 -8.36
CA ALA A 352 9.48 -33.91 -8.56
C ALA A 352 10.03 -34.86 -7.47
N THR A 353 9.77 -34.60 -6.19
CA THR A 353 10.16 -35.50 -5.09
C THR A 353 9.59 -36.90 -5.27
N ARG A 354 8.33 -37.02 -5.70
CA ARG A 354 7.68 -38.31 -5.98
C ARG A 354 8.37 -39.03 -7.15
N PHE A 355 8.66 -38.32 -8.24
CA PHE A 355 9.42 -38.85 -9.37
C PHE A 355 10.80 -39.35 -8.97
N ILE A 356 11.52 -38.66 -8.07
CA ILE A 356 12.82 -39.13 -7.60
C ILE A 356 12.72 -40.49 -6.93
N ALA A 357 11.64 -40.74 -6.19
CA ALA A 357 11.40 -42.02 -5.52
C ALA A 357 10.86 -43.11 -6.47
N SER A 358 9.97 -42.77 -7.41
CA SER A 358 9.29 -43.73 -8.29
C SER A 358 10.05 -44.05 -9.58
N LYS A 359 10.81 -43.09 -10.11
CA LYS A 359 11.39 -43.07 -11.46
C LYS A 359 10.37 -43.27 -12.58
N ASP A 360 9.10 -42.92 -12.34
CA ASP A 360 8.01 -43.07 -13.31
C ASP A 360 8.16 -42.08 -14.50
N LEU A 361 8.32 -42.62 -15.71
CA LEU A 361 8.48 -41.84 -16.94
C LEU A 361 7.20 -41.10 -17.36
N ILE A 362 6.02 -41.59 -16.99
CA ILE A 362 4.74 -40.90 -17.27
C ILE A 362 4.64 -39.64 -16.39
N GLU A 363 5.06 -39.76 -15.13
CA GLU A 363 5.18 -38.62 -14.23
C GLU A 363 6.21 -37.61 -14.75
N LEU A 364 7.39 -38.08 -15.18
CA LEU A 364 8.41 -37.21 -15.78
C LEU A 364 7.86 -36.43 -16.97
N ALA A 365 7.17 -37.09 -17.90
CA ALA A 365 6.57 -36.43 -19.06
C ALA A 365 5.56 -35.34 -18.64
N SER A 366 4.77 -35.60 -17.59
CA SER A 366 3.84 -34.60 -17.04
C SER A 366 4.57 -33.41 -16.40
N ILE A 367 5.68 -33.64 -15.71
CA ILE A 367 6.49 -32.58 -15.09
C ILE A 367 7.15 -31.74 -16.19
N MET A 368 7.74 -32.36 -17.21
CA MET A 368 8.39 -31.65 -18.33
C MET A 368 7.39 -30.80 -19.13
N LYS A 369 6.16 -31.28 -19.30
CA LYS A 369 5.09 -30.48 -19.91
C LYS A 369 4.76 -29.22 -19.11
N SER A 370 4.71 -29.37 -17.78
CA SER A 370 4.49 -28.24 -16.87
C SER A 370 5.68 -27.28 -16.88
N PHE A 371 6.90 -27.81 -16.92
CA PHE A 371 8.14 -27.02 -17.07
C PHE A 371 8.09 -26.14 -18.32
N HIS A 372 7.77 -26.68 -19.49
CA HIS A 372 7.68 -25.88 -20.72
C HIS A 372 6.65 -24.75 -20.61
N PHE A 373 5.45 -25.06 -20.09
CA PHE A 373 4.42 -24.05 -19.87
C PHE A 373 4.91 -22.93 -18.94
N TYR A 374 5.42 -23.30 -17.76
CA TYR A 374 5.79 -22.32 -16.74
C TYR A 374 7.09 -21.59 -17.06
N ARG A 375 7.97 -22.16 -17.87
CA ARG A 375 9.12 -21.46 -18.45
C ARG A 375 8.66 -20.27 -19.28
N ASP A 376 7.77 -20.51 -20.22
CA ASP A 376 7.28 -19.49 -21.14
C ASP A 376 6.38 -18.49 -20.39
N TRP A 377 5.55 -18.97 -19.46
CA TRP A 377 4.76 -18.13 -18.57
C TRP A 377 5.63 -17.20 -17.73
N HIS A 378 6.72 -17.68 -17.12
CA HIS A 378 7.60 -16.85 -16.29
C HIS A 378 8.31 -15.77 -17.11
N ARG A 379 8.71 -16.06 -18.35
CA ARG A 379 9.31 -15.06 -19.24
C ARG A 379 8.36 -13.90 -19.54
N LEU A 380 7.06 -14.16 -19.59
CA LEU A 380 6.00 -13.15 -19.77
C LEU A 380 5.55 -12.50 -18.45
N ASN A 381 5.69 -13.21 -17.31
CA ASN A 381 5.14 -12.83 -16.01
C ASN A 381 6.23 -12.84 -14.91
N ARG A 382 7.40 -12.26 -15.20
CA ARG A 382 8.57 -12.35 -14.31
C ARG A 382 8.23 -11.86 -12.91
N ASN A 383 8.39 -12.75 -11.93
CA ASN A 383 8.16 -12.47 -10.51
C ASN A 383 9.18 -13.25 -9.68
N PRO A 384 9.85 -12.63 -8.69
CA PRO A 384 10.88 -13.33 -7.91
C PRO A 384 10.32 -14.48 -7.07
N ALA A 385 9.06 -14.41 -6.61
CA ALA A 385 8.41 -15.49 -5.86
C ALA A 385 8.27 -16.79 -6.69
N PHE A 386 8.40 -16.71 -8.02
CA PHE A 386 8.42 -17.87 -8.91
C PHE A 386 9.71 -18.67 -8.85
N VAL A 387 10.83 -17.96 -8.80
CA VAL A 387 12.17 -18.53 -8.95
C VAL A 387 12.45 -19.67 -7.98
N PRO A 388 12.24 -19.53 -6.64
CA PRO A 388 12.75 -20.52 -5.72
C PRO A 388 12.05 -21.87 -5.87
N TRP A 389 10.71 -21.91 -5.83
CA TRP A 389 9.96 -23.16 -5.89
C TRP A 389 10.21 -23.97 -7.17
N HIS A 390 10.20 -23.29 -8.32
CA HIS A 390 10.45 -23.93 -9.59
C HIS A 390 11.91 -24.36 -9.73
N THR A 391 12.87 -23.57 -9.21
CA THR A 391 14.28 -23.99 -9.17
C THR A 391 14.45 -25.29 -8.37
N GLN A 392 13.83 -25.40 -7.19
CA GLN A 392 13.91 -26.62 -6.38
C GLN A 392 13.33 -27.83 -7.11
N ALA A 393 12.14 -27.68 -7.71
CA ALA A 393 11.49 -28.76 -8.45
C ALA A 393 12.33 -29.21 -9.66
N TYR A 394 12.79 -28.27 -10.47
CA TYR A 394 13.54 -28.56 -11.69
C TYR A 394 14.94 -29.09 -11.38
N PHE A 395 15.58 -28.64 -10.30
CA PHE A 395 16.86 -29.16 -9.88
C PHE A 395 16.77 -30.65 -9.53
N LEU A 396 15.74 -31.08 -8.80
CA LEU A 396 15.52 -32.51 -8.51
C LEU A 396 15.39 -33.32 -9.80
N VAL A 397 14.54 -32.89 -10.74
CA VAL A 397 14.35 -33.59 -12.02
C VAL A 397 15.64 -33.62 -12.82
N TRP A 398 16.37 -32.50 -12.87
CA TRP A 398 17.67 -32.40 -13.54
C TRP A 398 18.70 -33.36 -12.93
N GLN A 399 18.72 -33.56 -11.61
CA GLN A 399 19.70 -34.46 -10.98
C GLN A 399 19.66 -35.87 -11.56
N VAL A 400 18.48 -36.33 -12.00
CA VAL A 400 18.26 -37.64 -12.62
C VAL A 400 18.40 -37.59 -14.14
N THR A 401 17.78 -36.61 -14.79
CA THR A 401 17.66 -36.56 -16.25
C THR A 401 18.86 -35.95 -16.95
N LYS A 402 19.59 -35.07 -16.25
CA LYS A 402 20.64 -34.20 -16.80
C LYS A 402 20.18 -33.35 -17.99
N ASP A 403 18.89 -33.05 -18.07
CA ASP A 403 18.28 -32.29 -19.17
C ASP A 403 18.81 -30.85 -19.27
N ASP A 404 19.28 -30.48 -20.46
CA ASP A 404 19.93 -29.18 -20.68
C ASP A 404 18.95 -28.00 -20.67
N GLU A 405 17.67 -28.20 -21.00
CA GLU A 405 16.66 -27.13 -20.94
C GLU A 405 16.35 -26.75 -19.49
N LEU A 406 16.19 -27.74 -18.61
CA LEU A 406 16.03 -27.53 -17.17
C LEU A 406 17.23 -26.75 -16.60
N LYS A 407 18.45 -27.21 -16.91
CA LYS A 407 19.70 -26.56 -16.46
C LYS A 407 19.72 -25.09 -16.89
N SER A 408 19.51 -24.85 -18.18
CA SER A 408 19.57 -23.51 -18.77
C SER A 408 18.54 -22.57 -18.16
N PHE A 409 17.32 -23.06 -17.91
CA PHE A 409 16.27 -22.23 -17.32
C PHE A 409 16.47 -21.97 -15.83
N ILE A 410 17.00 -22.94 -15.08
CA ILE A 410 17.39 -22.72 -13.68
C ILE A 410 18.40 -21.57 -13.60
N PHE A 411 19.42 -21.57 -14.45
CA PHE A 411 20.38 -20.47 -14.51
C PHE A 411 19.72 -19.15 -14.92
N GLU A 412 18.87 -19.14 -15.95
CA GLU A 412 18.17 -17.92 -16.39
C GLU A 412 17.41 -17.25 -15.23
N MET A 413 16.63 -18.02 -14.48
CA MET A 413 15.82 -17.50 -13.37
C MET A 413 16.69 -16.96 -12.23
N ASN A 414 17.71 -17.72 -11.84
CA ASN A 414 18.54 -17.38 -10.67
C ASN A 414 19.53 -16.26 -10.97
N ASP A 415 20.07 -16.18 -12.19
CA ASP A 415 20.91 -15.06 -12.65
C ASP A 415 20.12 -13.74 -12.60
N TRP A 416 18.85 -13.77 -13.00
CA TRP A 416 17.96 -12.60 -12.90
C TRP A 416 17.70 -12.18 -11.44
N LEU A 417 17.53 -13.15 -10.55
CA LEU A 417 17.24 -12.93 -9.13
C LEU A 417 18.38 -12.21 -8.39
N LEU A 418 19.64 -12.38 -8.80
CA LEU A 418 20.80 -11.74 -8.15
C LEU A 418 20.69 -10.20 -8.14
N SER A 419 20.07 -9.64 -9.17
CA SER A 419 19.87 -8.18 -9.31
C SER A 419 18.94 -7.58 -8.27
N MET A 420 18.25 -8.39 -7.48
CA MET A 420 17.29 -7.94 -6.46
C MET A 420 17.88 -7.91 -5.04
N GLN A 421 19.11 -8.37 -4.83
CA GLN A 421 19.74 -8.28 -3.52
C GLN A 421 20.31 -6.88 -3.29
N GLU A 422 20.05 -6.32 -2.11
CA GLU A 422 20.63 -5.04 -1.70
C GLU A 422 21.97 -5.25 -1.01
N TRP A 423 22.99 -4.50 -1.42
CA TRP A 423 24.30 -4.51 -0.78
C TRP A 423 24.89 -3.10 -0.68
N GLY A 424 25.56 -2.62 -1.74
CA GLY A 424 26.12 -1.26 -1.77
C GLY A 424 25.06 -0.16 -1.86
N ASN A 425 23.87 -0.49 -2.33
CA ASN A 425 22.72 0.42 -2.44
C ASN A 425 21.78 0.37 -1.22
N ALA A 426 22.09 -0.46 -0.20
CA ALA A 426 21.25 -0.57 0.98
C ALA A 426 21.23 0.76 1.75
N THR A 427 20.05 1.19 2.20
CA THR A 427 19.88 2.47 2.91
C THR A 427 20.54 2.51 4.28
N SER A 428 20.89 1.36 4.85
CA SER A 428 21.58 1.22 6.15
C SER A 428 22.26 -0.14 6.23
N ALA A 429 23.34 -0.23 7.01
CA ALA A 429 24.18 -1.44 7.11
C ALA A 429 23.43 -2.67 7.64
N ASP A 430 22.50 -2.49 8.57
CA ASP A 430 21.60 -3.54 9.07
C ASP A 430 20.70 -4.13 7.97
N MET A 431 20.42 -3.39 6.89
CA MET A 431 19.59 -3.87 5.78
C MET A 431 20.37 -4.63 4.69
N GLN A 432 21.70 -4.66 4.75
CA GLN A 432 22.53 -5.33 3.74
C GLN A 432 22.25 -6.83 3.65
N GLY A 433 22.15 -7.31 2.41
CA GLY A 433 21.99 -8.72 2.05
C GLY A 433 20.55 -9.17 1.84
N ARG A 434 19.55 -8.35 2.18
CA ARG A 434 18.13 -8.70 1.95
C ARG A 434 17.80 -8.65 0.46
N PHE A 435 16.79 -9.40 0.05
CA PHE A 435 16.21 -9.28 -1.29
C PHE A 435 15.08 -8.26 -1.28
N TYR A 436 15.30 -7.16 -1.99
CA TYR A 436 14.33 -6.10 -2.19
C TYR A 436 14.76 -5.21 -3.36
N ASP A 437 13.80 -4.89 -4.23
CA ASP A 437 14.05 -3.96 -5.34
C ASP A 437 13.22 -2.69 -5.17
N ALA A 438 13.85 -1.65 -4.65
CA ALA A 438 13.22 -0.34 -4.48
C ALA A 438 12.70 0.28 -5.79
N LYS A 439 13.24 -0.12 -6.96
CA LYS A 439 12.77 0.36 -8.28
C LYS A 439 11.56 -0.42 -8.78
N ARG A 440 11.31 -1.61 -8.23
CA ARG A 440 10.18 -2.49 -8.58
C ARG A 440 9.39 -2.88 -7.32
N PRO A 441 8.84 -1.90 -6.58
CA PRO A 441 8.19 -2.14 -5.28
C PRO A 441 6.94 -3.01 -5.38
N PHE A 442 6.36 -3.16 -6.58
CA PHE A 442 5.21 -4.03 -6.85
C PHE A 442 5.52 -5.53 -6.68
N PHE A 443 6.78 -5.95 -6.61
CA PHE A 443 7.15 -7.33 -6.25
C PHE A 443 6.91 -7.66 -4.78
N GLY A 444 6.64 -6.65 -3.94
CA GLY A 444 6.34 -6.81 -2.53
C GLY A 444 7.37 -6.13 -1.62
N PRO A 445 6.99 -5.86 -0.36
CA PRO A 445 7.89 -5.25 0.61
C PRO A 445 9.02 -6.22 1.02
N PRO A 446 10.14 -5.71 1.56
CA PRO A 446 11.18 -6.58 2.11
C PRO A 446 10.62 -7.35 3.32
N HIS A 447 10.85 -8.66 3.37
CA HIS A 447 10.55 -9.47 4.55
C HIS A 447 11.47 -10.69 4.66
N ALA A 448 11.72 -11.16 5.88
CA ALA A 448 12.65 -12.27 6.15
C ALA A 448 12.31 -13.54 5.35
N SER A 449 11.03 -13.90 5.25
CA SER A 449 10.64 -15.09 4.49
C SER A 449 10.92 -15.00 2.99
N ALA A 450 10.96 -13.81 2.37
CA ALA A 450 11.34 -13.63 0.97
C ALA A 450 12.84 -13.90 0.81
N THR A 451 13.68 -13.29 1.64
CA THR A 451 15.12 -13.58 1.65
C THR A 451 15.37 -15.07 1.85
N GLY A 452 14.70 -15.70 2.85
CA GLY A 452 14.85 -17.12 3.13
C GLY A 452 14.49 -18.01 1.93
N VAL A 453 13.31 -17.81 1.32
CA VAL A 453 12.85 -18.69 0.23
C VAL A 453 13.70 -18.54 -1.02
N TYR A 454 14.18 -17.33 -1.33
CA TYR A 454 15.08 -17.09 -2.46
C TYR A 454 16.43 -17.79 -2.28
N LEU A 455 16.95 -17.84 -1.05
CA LEU A 455 18.15 -18.61 -0.75
C LEU A 455 17.95 -20.11 -1.03
N GLU A 456 16.79 -20.69 -0.69
CA GLU A 456 16.54 -22.11 -0.93
C GLU A 456 16.68 -22.51 -2.40
N GLY A 457 16.22 -21.66 -3.33
CA GLY A 457 16.40 -21.85 -4.78
C GLY A 457 17.82 -21.59 -5.24
N LEU A 458 18.44 -20.49 -4.78
CA LEU A 458 19.81 -20.14 -5.14
C LEU A 458 20.83 -21.21 -4.73
N ILE A 459 20.61 -21.89 -3.61
CA ILE A 459 21.49 -22.98 -3.14
C ILE A 459 21.38 -24.22 -4.06
N ASP A 460 20.21 -24.47 -4.66
CA ASP A 460 20.05 -25.52 -5.68
C ASP A 460 20.72 -25.11 -7.00
N ALA A 461 20.59 -23.85 -7.41
CA ALA A 461 21.28 -23.32 -8.60
C ALA A 461 22.81 -23.26 -8.43
N TYR A 462 23.30 -22.99 -7.21
CA TYR A 462 24.72 -23.08 -6.83
C TYR A 462 25.27 -24.50 -7.00
N GLU A 463 24.55 -25.48 -6.46
CA GLU A 463 24.93 -26.88 -6.57
C GLU A 463 24.95 -27.34 -8.04
N LEU A 464 23.93 -26.96 -8.80
CA LEU A 464 23.90 -27.18 -10.26
C LEU A 464 25.14 -26.59 -10.94
N ALA A 465 25.46 -25.33 -10.66
CA ALA A 465 26.62 -24.65 -11.26
C ALA A 465 27.94 -25.34 -10.91
N LYS A 466 28.12 -25.83 -9.66
CA LYS A 466 29.29 -26.63 -9.28
C LYS A 466 29.37 -27.92 -10.07
N GLN A 467 28.27 -28.68 -10.13
CA GLN A 467 28.24 -29.98 -10.81
C GLN A 467 28.45 -29.89 -12.32
N THR A 468 28.11 -28.76 -12.94
CA THR A 468 28.27 -28.53 -14.38
C THR A 468 29.52 -27.74 -14.76
N GLY A 469 30.38 -27.38 -13.78
CA GLY A 469 31.61 -26.64 -14.04
C GLY A 469 31.45 -25.15 -14.35
N GLU A 470 30.32 -24.54 -13.99
CA GLU A 470 30.01 -23.12 -14.22
C GLU A 470 30.60 -22.24 -13.09
N ILE A 471 31.94 -22.16 -13.04
CA ILE A 471 32.70 -21.60 -11.90
C ILE A 471 32.30 -20.16 -11.57
N GLU A 472 32.18 -19.28 -12.57
CA GLU A 472 31.82 -17.87 -12.33
C GLU A 472 30.41 -17.76 -11.74
N ARG A 473 29.46 -18.53 -12.29
CA ARG A 473 28.07 -18.53 -11.82
C ARG A 473 27.96 -19.09 -10.40
N ALA A 474 28.65 -20.21 -10.13
CA ALA A 474 28.75 -20.77 -8.79
C ALA A 474 29.29 -19.74 -7.79
N ASN A 475 30.36 -19.00 -8.14
CA ASN A 475 30.90 -17.95 -7.28
C ASN A 475 29.90 -16.81 -7.04
N ASN A 476 29.19 -16.36 -8.09
CA ASN A 476 28.18 -15.30 -7.95
C ASN A 476 27.04 -15.72 -7.02
N TYR A 477 26.53 -16.94 -7.16
CA TYR A 477 25.51 -17.48 -6.27
C TYR A 477 26.01 -17.60 -4.84
N ARG A 478 27.23 -18.12 -4.64
CA ARG A 478 27.86 -18.24 -3.32
C ARG A 478 27.93 -16.90 -2.58
N ILE A 479 28.36 -15.83 -3.26
CA ILE A 479 28.42 -14.47 -2.70
C ILE A 479 27.03 -14.01 -2.25
N VAL A 480 26.03 -14.12 -3.13
CA VAL A 480 24.66 -13.69 -2.86
C VAL A 480 24.03 -14.51 -1.73
N ILE A 481 24.34 -15.81 -1.66
CA ILE A 481 23.87 -16.70 -0.59
C ILE A 481 24.40 -16.24 0.77
N LEU A 482 25.71 -15.99 0.89
CA LEU A 482 26.32 -15.54 2.16
C LEU A 482 25.81 -14.17 2.61
N ARG A 483 25.60 -13.24 1.67
CA ARG A 483 24.98 -11.95 1.96
C ARG A 483 23.55 -12.11 2.48
N GLY A 484 22.76 -13.01 1.88
CA GLY A 484 21.42 -13.31 2.35
C GLY A 484 21.40 -13.95 3.73
N LEU A 485 22.32 -14.88 4.02
CA LEU A 485 22.50 -15.45 5.35
C LEU A 485 22.80 -14.40 6.40
N ARG A 486 23.72 -13.48 6.10
CA ARG A 486 24.02 -12.34 6.96
C ARG A 486 22.75 -11.53 7.27
N SER A 487 21.92 -11.27 6.26
CA SER A 487 20.66 -10.54 6.46
C SER A 487 19.69 -11.31 7.36
N ILE A 488 19.56 -12.63 7.21
CA ILE A 488 18.72 -13.46 8.09
C ILE A 488 19.26 -13.47 9.53
N MET A 489 20.57 -13.63 9.71
CA MET A 489 21.20 -13.63 11.03
C MET A 489 21.12 -12.26 11.72
N GLN A 490 21.10 -11.16 10.95
CA GLN A 490 20.82 -9.82 11.47
C GLN A 490 19.42 -9.69 12.08
N LEU A 491 18.45 -10.48 11.62
CA LEU A 491 17.06 -10.45 12.06
C LEU A 491 16.75 -11.44 13.20
N GLN A 492 17.62 -12.41 13.46
CA GLN A 492 17.43 -13.42 14.49
C GLN A 492 17.53 -12.80 15.89
N PHE A 493 16.72 -13.27 16.85
CA PHE A 493 16.96 -13.03 18.28
C PHE A 493 18.00 -14.05 18.78
N LYS A 494 19.24 -13.61 19.04
CA LYS A 494 20.36 -14.50 19.40
C LYS A 494 20.85 -14.36 20.85
N ASP A 495 20.70 -13.19 21.45
CA ASP A 495 21.29 -12.85 22.75
C ASP A 495 20.49 -11.75 23.45
N GLU A 496 21.02 -11.32 24.59
CA GLU A 496 20.42 -10.34 25.51
C GLU A 496 20.32 -8.95 24.89
N VAL A 497 21.29 -8.57 24.06
CA VAL A 497 21.27 -7.29 23.35
C VAL A 497 20.07 -7.27 22.41
N ASP A 498 19.88 -8.33 21.64
CA ASP A 498 18.73 -8.47 20.75
C ASP A 498 17.38 -8.55 21.49
N CYS A 499 17.42 -8.95 22.76
CA CYS A 499 16.27 -9.18 23.62
C CYS A 499 16.09 -8.08 24.69
N PHE A 500 16.75 -6.92 24.56
CA PHE A 500 16.81 -5.88 25.60
C PHE A 500 15.44 -5.42 26.13
N TYR A 501 14.36 -5.57 25.36
CA TYR A 501 12.98 -5.19 25.70
C TYR A 501 12.04 -6.39 25.90
N ILE A 502 12.56 -7.60 25.94
CA ILE A 502 11.79 -8.85 25.98
C ILE A 502 11.74 -9.38 27.41
N GLN A 503 10.53 -9.55 27.94
CA GLN A 503 10.32 -10.08 29.29
C GLN A 503 10.53 -11.60 29.37
N ASP A 504 10.04 -12.33 28.36
CA ASP A 504 10.20 -13.79 28.27
C ASP A 504 11.11 -14.10 27.07
N VAL A 505 12.43 -14.07 27.34
CA VAL A 505 13.48 -14.27 26.34
C VAL A 505 13.37 -15.65 25.69
N ASN A 506 12.97 -16.67 26.45
CA ASN A 506 12.82 -18.04 25.94
C ASN A 506 11.76 -18.16 24.83
N ARG A 507 10.78 -17.25 24.78
CA ARG A 507 9.77 -17.22 23.71
C ARG A 507 10.28 -16.67 22.38
N VAL A 508 11.41 -15.96 22.37
CA VAL A 508 11.91 -15.31 21.14
C VAL A 508 13.25 -15.86 20.66
N LEU A 509 14.07 -16.43 21.54
CA LEU A 509 15.41 -16.92 21.17
C LEU A 509 15.34 -17.90 19.99
N GLY A 510 16.11 -17.61 18.95
CA GLY A 510 16.13 -18.36 17.70
C GLY A 510 15.08 -17.91 16.67
N GLY A 511 14.04 -17.18 17.08
CA GLY A 511 13.04 -16.60 16.19
C GLY A 511 13.61 -15.49 15.30
N VAL A 512 12.94 -15.23 14.17
CA VAL A 512 13.38 -14.29 13.14
C VAL A 512 12.35 -13.17 12.95
N ARG A 513 12.80 -11.92 13.16
CA ARG A 513 12.00 -10.71 12.95
C ARG A 513 11.55 -10.60 11.49
N THR A 514 10.43 -9.94 11.25
CA THR A 514 9.91 -9.75 9.88
C THR A 514 10.81 -8.83 9.05
N THR A 515 11.30 -7.75 9.66
CA THR A 515 12.32 -6.85 9.11
C THR A 515 13.18 -6.26 10.23
N VAL A 516 14.23 -5.50 9.91
CA VAL A 516 15.08 -4.84 10.93
C VAL A 516 14.31 -3.81 11.77
N TYR A 517 13.15 -3.38 11.31
CA TYR A 517 12.29 -2.44 12.04
C TYR A 517 11.01 -3.09 12.53
N ASP A 518 10.57 -4.27 12.04
CA ASP A 518 9.37 -4.99 12.50
C ASP A 518 9.76 -6.28 13.22
N ASN A 519 9.65 -6.25 14.55
CA ASN A 519 10.05 -7.35 15.42
C ASN A 519 9.04 -8.51 15.47
N THR A 520 7.92 -8.45 14.73
CA THR A 520 6.95 -9.55 14.65
C THR A 520 7.65 -10.83 14.17
N ILE A 521 7.41 -11.95 14.87
CA ILE A 521 7.92 -13.26 14.48
C ILE A 521 6.78 -14.07 13.89
N ARG A 522 6.90 -14.44 12.63
CA ARG A 522 6.02 -15.41 11.98
C ARG A 522 6.79 -16.70 11.76
N ILE A 523 6.13 -17.85 11.88
CA ILE A 523 6.80 -19.14 11.65
C ILE A 523 7.42 -19.23 10.27
N ASP A 524 6.86 -18.58 9.25
CA ASP A 524 7.42 -18.61 7.90
C ASP A 524 8.66 -17.72 7.72
N ASN A 525 8.89 -16.73 8.59
CA ASN A 525 10.18 -16.04 8.66
C ASN A 525 11.29 -17.01 9.09
N VAL A 526 10.95 -17.98 9.94
CA VAL A 526 11.88 -18.97 10.49
C VAL A 526 12.00 -20.19 9.58
N GLN A 527 10.89 -20.70 9.04
CA GLN A 527 10.86 -21.91 8.20
C GLN A 527 11.79 -21.77 6.98
N HIS A 528 11.59 -20.74 6.15
CA HIS A 528 12.39 -20.55 4.94
C HIS A 528 13.86 -20.29 5.24
N ALA A 529 14.13 -19.45 6.25
CA ALA A 529 15.49 -19.18 6.72
C ALA A 529 16.21 -20.45 7.20
N LEU A 530 15.53 -21.25 8.02
CA LEU A 530 16.04 -22.52 8.54
C LEU A 530 16.30 -23.49 7.37
N MET A 531 15.35 -23.64 6.45
CA MET A 531 15.48 -24.51 5.28
C MET A 531 16.69 -24.16 4.41
N ALA A 532 16.92 -22.87 4.15
CA ALA A 532 18.13 -22.41 3.47
C ALA A 532 19.39 -22.78 4.25
N MET A 533 19.42 -22.53 5.57
CA MET A 533 20.57 -22.89 6.42
C MET A 533 20.83 -24.40 6.47
N LEU A 534 19.78 -25.24 6.52
CA LEU A 534 19.90 -26.70 6.46
C LEU A 534 20.52 -27.16 5.13
N LYS A 535 20.13 -26.54 3.99
CA LYS A 535 20.76 -26.83 2.70
C LYS A 535 22.23 -26.41 2.68
N ILE A 536 22.55 -25.20 3.14
CA ILE A 536 23.93 -24.70 3.19
C ILE A 536 24.82 -25.58 4.05
N THR A 537 24.38 -26.00 5.24
CA THR A 537 25.18 -26.87 6.12
C THR A 537 25.45 -28.24 5.51
N SER A 538 24.62 -28.69 4.55
CA SER A 538 24.82 -29.94 3.82
C SER A 538 25.62 -29.81 2.52
N ARG A 539 25.72 -28.62 1.91
CA ARG A 539 26.30 -28.44 0.56
C ARG A 539 27.54 -27.55 0.50
N PHE A 540 27.70 -26.62 1.44
CA PHE A 540 28.86 -25.75 1.46
C PHE A 540 30.06 -26.48 2.08
N GLU A 541 31.20 -26.38 1.41
CA GLU A 541 32.50 -26.73 1.95
C GLU A 541 33.02 -25.61 2.86
N LEU A 542 34.07 -25.86 3.65
CA LEU A 542 34.62 -24.84 4.57
C LEU A 542 35.08 -23.57 3.84
N ASN A 543 35.69 -23.72 2.67
CA ASN A 543 36.16 -22.59 1.87
C ASN A 543 35.03 -21.77 1.26
N ASP A 544 33.82 -22.33 1.15
CA ASP A 544 32.70 -21.63 0.52
C ASP A 544 32.21 -20.44 1.36
N TYR A 545 32.51 -20.42 2.67
CA TYR A 545 32.14 -19.35 3.61
C TYR A 545 33.04 -18.12 3.50
N SER A 546 34.20 -18.22 2.86
CA SER A 546 35.20 -17.14 2.80
C SER A 546 34.94 -16.22 1.61
N LEU A 547 34.83 -14.91 1.85
CA LEU A 547 34.71 -13.89 0.79
C LEU A 547 35.96 -13.01 0.75
N SER A 548 36.49 -12.75 -0.46
CA SER A 548 37.53 -11.74 -0.65
C SER A 548 36.96 -10.32 -0.62
N SER A 549 37.80 -9.30 -0.43
CA SER A 549 37.36 -7.89 -0.50
C SER A 549 36.72 -7.53 -1.86
N LYS A 550 37.15 -8.20 -2.94
CA LYS A 550 36.55 -8.07 -4.29
C LYS A 550 35.15 -8.68 -4.35
N ASP A 551 34.95 -9.83 -3.71
CA ASP A 551 33.65 -10.47 -3.62
C ASP A 551 32.66 -9.60 -2.81
N ILE A 552 33.14 -9.05 -1.68
CA ILE A 552 32.35 -8.19 -0.81
C ILE A 552 31.90 -6.92 -1.53
N SER A 553 32.72 -6.35 -2.41
CA SER A 553 32.38 -5.12 -3.15
C SER A 553 31.61 -5.36 -4.46
N HIS A 554 31.35 -6.61 -4.85
CA HIS A 554 30.69 -6.93 -6.13
C HIS A 554 29.23 -6.42 -6.17
N ASP A 555 28.87 -5.70 -7.25
CA ASP A 555 27.56 -5.12 -7.47
C ASP A 555 26.80 -5.83 -8.61
N PHE A 556 25.84 -6.68 -8.21
CA PHE A 556 25.00 -7.44 -9.14
C PHE A 556 23.89 -6.60 -9.79
N GLN A 557 23.61 -5.38 -9.31
CA GLN A 557 22.59 -4.50 -9.89
C GLN A 557 23.11 -3.75 -11.13
N LYS A 558 24.42 -3.52 -11.25
CA LYS A 558 25.05 -2.85 -12.41
C LYS A 558 25.07 -3.68 -13.69
N ARG A 559 25.04 -5.02 -13.59
CA ARG A 559 25.18 -5.94 -14.74
C ARG A 559 24.05 -5.86 -15.77
N HIS A 560 22.93 -5.19 -15.49
CA HIS A 560 21.88 -4.93 -16.49
C HIS A 560 22.19 -3.79 -17.49
N LYS A 561 23.26 -3.01 -17.30
CA LYS A 561 23.68 -1.98 -18.27
C LYS A 561 24.55 -2.53 -19.42
N THR A 562 25.13 -3.72 -19.29
CA THR A 562 26.16 -4.22 -20.21
C THR A 562 25.74 -5.34 -21.15
N SER A 563 24.52 -5.88 -21.07
CA SER A 563 24.06 -6.92 -22.01
C SER A 563 23.55 -6.39 -23.36
N LYS A 564 23.56 -5.07 -23.59
CA LYS A 564 23.21 -4.48 -24.90
C LYS A 564 24.34 -4.53 -25.96
N LYS A 565 25.56 -4.96 -25.60
CA LYS A 565 26.73 -4.86 -26.51
C LYS A 565 27.16 -6.12 -27.25
N ASN A 566 26.62 -7.31 -26.96
CA ASN A 566 27.13 -8.56 -27.55
C ASN A 566 26.13 -9.39 -28.38
N ILE A 567 24.95 -8.85 -28.75
CA ILE A 567 24.02 -9.50 -29.70
C ILE A 567 24.03 -8.80 -31.06
N THR A 568 25.23 -8.40 -31.51
CA THR A 568 25.45 -7.91 -32.88
C THR A 568 26.61 -8.68 -33.50
N LYS A 569 26.36 -9.95 -33.86
CA LYS A 569 26.94 -10.60 -35.03
C LYS A 569 26.31 -11.98 -35.22
N LYS A 570 25.74 -12.18 -36.41
CA LYS A 570 25.20 -13.42 -37.01
C LYS A 570 23.80 -13.87 -36.56
N ASN A 571 22.78 -13.18 -37.08
CA ASN A 571 22.00 -13.68 -38.23
C ASN A 571 20.95 -12.63 -38.60
N LYS A 572 21.10 -12.06 -39.81
CA LYS A 572 20.16 -11.09 -40.38
C LYS A 572 18.86 -11.80 -40.72
N ILE A 573 17.85 -11.65 -39.87
CA ILE A 573 16.46 -11.58 -40.33
C ILE A 573 15.93 -10.24 -39.80
N ASN A 574 15.57 -9.37 -40.73
CA ASN A 574 15.23 -7.98 -40.50
C ASN A 574 13.74 -7.89 -40.06
N PRO A 575 13.40 -7.52 -38.80
CA PRO A 575 12.01 -7.37 -38.39
C PRO A 575 11.46 -5.96 -38.69
N ASN A 576 12.27 -5.04 -39.22
CA ASN A 576 11.84 -3.69 -39.54
C ASN A 576 11.47 -3.56 -41.02
N ARG A 577 10.34 -4.17 -41.40
CA ARG A 577 9.53 -3.66 -42.51
C ARG A 577 8.15 -3.27 -41.97
N ASN A 578 7.97 -1.95 -41.84
CA ASN A 578 6.71 -1.20 -41.79
C ASN A 578 5.71 -1.54 -40.68
N ILE A 579 5.88 -0.95 -39.49
CA ILE A 579 4.72 -0.56 -38.67
C ILE A 579 4.38 0.88 -39.07
N HIS A 580 3.47 1.03 -40.02
CA HIS A 580 2.85 2.32 -40.31
C HIS A 580 2.08 2.81 -39.08
N ASN A 581 2.11 4.13 -38.90
CA ASN A 581 1.51 4.89 -37.81
C ASN A 581 0.00 4.63 -37.73
N ILE A 582 -0.46 3.73 -36.85
CA ILE A 582 -1.89 3.57 -36.59
C ILE A 582 -2.37 4.85 -35.90
N GLU A 583 -3.38 5.49 -36.47
CA GLU A 583 -3.95 6.71 -35.90
C GLU A 583 -4.45 6.44 -34.47
N LEU A 584 -4.15 7.36 -33.55
CA LEU A 584 -4.49 7.22 -32.12
C LEU A 584 -5.97 6.92 -31.86
N ARG A 585 -6.89 7.37 -32.74
CA ARG A 585 -8.32 7.06 -32.64
C ARG A 585 -8.60 5.56 -32.73
N TRP A 586 -7.88 4.85 -33.59
CA TRP A 586 -8.03 3.41 -33.79
C TRP A 586 -7.44 2.63 -32.63
N SER A 587 -6.23 3.00 -32.17
CA SER A 587 -5.65 2.39 -30.97
C SER A 587 -6.55 2.55 -29.74
N LYS A 588 -7.14 3.75 -29.53
CA LYS A 588 -8.11 3.99 -28.45
C LYS A 588 -9.38 3.16 -28.61
N TRP A 589 -9.93 3.08 -29.82
CA TRP A 589 -11.15 2.30 -30.10
C TRP A 589 -10.92 0.80 -29.85
N ILE A 590 -9.83 0.24 -30.38
CA ILE A 590 -9.45 -1.17 -30.18
C ILE A 590 -9.27 -1.47 -28.70
N PHE A 591 -8.45 -0.68 -28.01
CA PHE A 591 -8.18 -0.85 -26.58
C PHE A 591 -9.47 -0.80 -25.76
N ASN A 592 -10.29 0.23 -25.95
CA ASN A 592 -11.54 0.40 -25.19
C ASN A 592 -12.51 -0.76 -25.40
N ASN A 593 -12.68 -1.25 -26.62
CA ASN A 593 -13.60 -2.36 -26.87
C ASN A 593 -13.08 -3.68 -26.27
N LEU A 594 -11.78 -3.96 -26.37
CA LEU A 594 -11.17 -5.14 -25.76
C LEU A 594 -11.30 -5.11 -24.23
N VAL A 595 -11.08 -3.95 -23.60
CA VAL A 595 -11.27 -3.75 -22.15
C VAL A 595 -12.73 -3.90 -21.74
N ASN A 596 -13.68 -3.47 -22.59
CA ASN A 596 -15.12 -3.65 -22.37
C ASN A 596 -15.63 -5.08 -22.67
N GLY A 597 -14.74 -6.03 -22.96
CA GLY A 597 -15.09 -7.44 -23.09
C GLY A 597 -15.46 -7.90 -24.50
N CYS A 598 -15.30 -7.05 -25.53
CA CYS A 598 -15.41 -7.52 -26.91
C CYS A 598 -14.29 -8.52 -27.23
N SER A 599 -14.61 -9.60 -27.94
CA SER A 599 -13.60 -10.55 -28.39
C SER A 599 -12.80 -9.98 -29.57
N PRO A 600 -11.52 -10.35 -29.73
CA PRO A 600 -10.72 -9.95 -30.89
C PRO A 600 -11.40 -10.29 -32.22
N GLU A 601 -12.06 -11.45 -32.30
CA GLU A 601 -12.77 -11.93 -33.49
C GLU A 601 -13.93 -10.99 -33.83
N SER A 602 -14.76 -10.62 -32.85
CA SER A 602 -15.90 -9.71 -33.06
C SER A 602 -15.46 -8.33 -33.53
N LEU A 603 -14.30 -7.84 -33.06
CA LEU A 603 -13.75 -6.57 -33.53
C LEU A 603 -13.16 -6.67 -34.93
N ALA A 604 -12.50 -7.78 -35.24
CA ALA A 604 -11.98 -8.04 -36.58
C ALA A 604 -13.11 -8.12 -37.61
N ASP A 605 -14.22 -8.79 -37.29
CA ASP A 605 -15.42 -8.87 -38.14
C ASP A 605 -16.02 -7.49 -38.41
N LYS A 606 -16.12 -6.64 -37.39
CA LYS A 606 -16.59 -5.25 -37.56
C LYS A 606 -15.68 -4.41 -38.45
N ILE A 607 -14.36 -4.58 -38.33
CA ILE A 607 -13.39 -3.89 -39.20
C ILE A 607 -13.53 -4.38 -40.64
N ASN A 608 -13.69 -5.69 -40.84
CA ASN A 608 -13.88 -6.29 -42.17
C ASN A 608 -15.14 -5.78 -42.89
N LEU A 609 -16.24 -5.62 -42.15
CA LEU A 609 -17.50 -5.06 -42.65
C LEU A 609 -17.43 -3.54 -42.94
N GLY A 610 -16.42 -2.83 -42.43
CA GLY A 610 -16.24 -1.39 -42.66
C GLY A 610 -15.72 -1.06 -44.07
N GLY A 611 -15.55 0.22 -44.40
CA GLY A 611 -15.01 0.67 -45.69
C GLY A 611 -13.52 1.06 -45.68
N ASP A 612 -12.77 0.78 -44.60
CA ASP A 612 -11.40 1.27 -44.43
C ASP A 612 -10.41 0.53 -45.35
N SER A 613 -9.44 1.23 -45.93
CA SER A 613 -8.41 0.64 -46.80
C SER A 613 -7.31 -0.10 -46.02
N ASN A 614 -7.24 0.07 -44.69
CA ASN A 614 -6.18 -0.50 -43.83
C ASN A 614 -6.67 -1.64 -42.92
N LYS A 615 -7.77 -2.33 -43.28
CA LYS A 615 -8.41 -3.37 -42.45
C LYS A 615 -7.46 -4.42 -41.92
N GLU A 616 -6.57 -4.94 -42.77
CA GLU A 616 -5.61 -5.99 -42.39
C GLU A 616 -4.68 -5.52 -41.26
N PHE A 617 -4.20 -4.28 -41.32
CA PHE A 617 -3.38 -3.68 -40.26
C PHE A 617 -4.15 -3.45 -38.97
N LEU A 618 -5.40 -2.98 -39.06
CA LEU A 618 -6.25 -2.76 -37.89
C LEU A 618 -6.62 -4.08 -37.21
N ILE A 619 -6.85 -5.15 -37.97
CA ILE A 619 -7.09 -6.50 -37.44
C ILE A 619 -5.83 -7.05 -36.76
N ALA A 620 -4.66 -6.90 -37.39
CA ALA A 620 -3.39 -7.27 -36.76
C ALA A 620 -3.17 -6.53 -35.43
N GLU A 621 -3.52 -5.24 -35.37
CA GLU A 621 -3.46 -4.43 -34.15
C GLU A 621 -4.46 -4.90 -33.09
N VAL A 622 -5.69 -5.30 -33.47
CA VAL A 622 -6.67 -5.90 -32.53
C VAL A 622 -6.05 -7.11 -31.82
N TYR A 623 -5.47 -8.04 -32.57
CA TYR A 623 -4.86 -9.23 -31.97
C TYR A 623 -3.58 -8.91 -31.19
N ARG A 624 -2.77 -7.95 -31.66
CA ARG A 624 -1.58 -7.47 -30.93
C ARG A 624 -1.97 -6.86 -29.58
N VAL A 625 -2.94 -5.95 -29.57
CA VAL A 625 -3.44 -5.31 -28.34
C VAL A 625 -4.12 -6.33 -27.45
N ALA A 626 -4.92 -7.27 -27.99
CA ALA A 626 -5.57 -8.32 -27.21
C ALA A 626 -4.57 -9.25 -26.49
N ALA A 627 -3.41 -9.49 -27.12
CA ALA A 627 -2.30 -10.24 -26.53
C ALA A 627 -1.40 -9.41 -25.61
N ASP A 628 -1.58 -8.08 -25.56
CA ASP A 628 -0.80 -7.18 -24.73
C ASP A 628 -1.12 -7.41 -23.24
N PRO A 629 -0.14 -7.68 -22.37
CA PRO A 629 -0.38 -7.93 -20.95
C PRO A 629 -1.06 -6.75 -20.25
N TYR A 630 -0.91 -5.52 -20.75
CA TYR A 630 -1.60 -4.36 -20.20
C TYR A 630 -3.11 -4.39 -20.46
N ILE A 631 -3.62 -5.14 -21.45
CA ILE A 631 -5.07 -5.34 -21.60
C ILE A 631 -5.66 -6.12 -20.43
N CYS A 632 -4.94 -7.11 -19.88
CA CYS A 632 -5.39 -7.83 -18.69
C CYS A 632 -5.43 -6.91 -17.46
N VAL A 633 -4.40 -6.09 -17.27
CA VAL A 633 -4.37 -5.08 -16.19
C VAL A 633 -5.50 -4.07 -16.37
N ALA A 634 -5.72 -3.60 -17.59
CA ALA A 634 -6.81 -2.67 -17.90
C ALA A 634 -8.19 -3.29 -17.67
N LYS A 635 -8.37 -4.59 -17.94
CA LYS A 635 -9.58 -5.35 -17.60
C LYS A 635 -9.78 -5.46 -16.08
N ASP A 636 -8.74 -5.70 -15.29
CA ASP A 636 -8.83 -5.73 -13.82
C ASP A 636 -9.15 -4.35 -13.23
N MET A 637 -8.56 -3.29 -13.78
CA MET A 637 -8.90 -1.91 -13.44
C MET A 637 -10.35 -1.60 -13.81
N LYS A 638 -10.79 -2.01 -15.01
CA LYS A 638 -12.18 -1.88 -15.46
C LYS A 638 -13.14 -2.63 -14.54
N LEU A 639 -12.81 -3.86 -14.13
CA LEU A 639 -13.61 -4.61 -13.16
C LEU A 639 -13.74 -3.88 -11.81
N THR A 640 -12.68 -3.20 -11.37
CA THR A 640 -12.72 -2.38 -10.15
C THR A 640 -13.64 -1.17 -10.33
N ILE A 641 -13.60 -0.52 -11.49
CA ILE A 641 -14.51 0.57 -11.85
C ILE A 641 -15.96 0.05 -11.94
N ASP A 642 -16.18 -1.12 -12.53
CA ASP A 642 -17.51 -1.73 -12.67
C ASP A 642 -18.12 -2.08 -11.31
N LYS A 643 -17.32 -2.56 -10.36
CA LYS A 643 -17.77 -2.78 -8.97
C LYS A 643 -18.18 -1.46 -8.30
N ARG A 644 -17.45 -0.37 -8.55
CA ARG A 644 -17.82 0.97 -8.04
C ARG A 644 -19.12 1.47 -8.68
N ASN A 645 -19.25 1.33 -10.01
CA ASN A 645 -20.45 1.72 -10.74
C ASN A 645 -21.67 0.90 -10.30
N TRP A 646 -21.51 -0.40 -10.06
CA TRP A 646 -22.55 -1.25 -9.50
C TRP A 646 -23.01 -0.79 -8.11
N LEU A 647 -22.07 -0.39 -7.25
CA LEU A 647 -22.40 0.15 -5.93
C LEU A 647 -23.15 1.48 -6.03
N LEU A 648 -22.72 2.38 -6.93
CA LEU A 648 -23.42 3.65 -7.18
C LEU A 648 -24.84 3.42 -7.73
N ASP A 649 -25.01 2.53 -8.71
CA ASP A 649 -26.33 2.13 -9.23
C ASP A 649 -27.22 1.52 -8.13
N THR A 650 -26.64 0.75 -7.22
CA THR A 650 -27.36 0.20 -6.05
C THR A 650 -27.82 1.32 -5.11
N TYR A 651 -26.95 2.29 -4.80
CA TYR A 651 -27.32 3.43 -3.96
C TYR A 651 -28.32 4.38 -4.63
N ASP A 652 -28.26 4.55 -5.95
CA ASP A 652 -29.26 5.29 -6.73
C ASP A 652 -30.64 4.64 -6.55
N LYS A 653 -30.74 3.32 -6.75
CA LYS A 653 -31.99 2.56 -6.57
C LYS A 653 -32.55 2.62 -5.15
N LEU A 654 -31.67 2.53 -4.14
CA LEU A 654 -32.07 2.65 -2.74
C LEU A 654 -32.55 4.07 -2.40
N SER A 655 -31.84 5.09 -2.89
CA SER A 655 -32.20 6.49 -2.64
C SER A 655 -33.48 6.88 -3.38
N ALA A 656 -33.73 6.30 -4.56
CA ALA A 656 -34.95 6.48 -5.33
C ALA A 656 -36.22 5.95 -4.63
N LEU A 657 -36.10 5.19 -3.54
CA LEU A 657 -37.23 4.87 -2.67
C LEU A 657 -37.77 6.11 -1.93
N ASP A 658 -36.93 7.13 -1.72
CA ASP A 658 -37.35 8.45 -1.27
C ASP A 658 -37.70 9.33 -2.49
N LYS A 659 -38.96 9.73 -2.58
CA LYS A 659 -39.45 10.54 -3.70
C LYS A 659 -38.73 11.89 -3.83
N ARG A 660 -38.17 12.41 -2.73
CA ARG A 660 -37.39 13.67 -2.68
C ARG A 660 -36.07 13.57 -3.43
N TYR A 661 -35.59 12.35 -3.69
CA TYR A 661 -34.33 12.11 -4.39
C TYR A 661 -34.52 12.07 -5.91
N SER A 662 -35.39 11.21 -6.44
CA SER A 662 -35.38 10.91 -7.89
C SER A 662 -36.57 11.46 -8.68
N THR A 663 -37.65 11.88 -8.00
CA THR A 663 -38.91 12.21 -8.70
C THR A 663 -39.34 13.65 -8.54
N ARG A 664 -38.96 14.31 -7.44
CA ARG A 664 -39.39 15.68 -7.14
C ARG A 664 -38.40 16.34 -6.20
N ILE A 665 -38.04 17.58 -6.50
CA ILE A 665 -37.38 18.46 -5.54
C ILE A 665 -38.44 19.03 -4.59
N GLU A 666 -38.25 18.85 -3.29
CA GLU A 666 -39.15 19.37 -2.27
C GLU A 666 -39.01 20.91 -2.19
N THR A 667 -40.13 21.60 -2.04
CA THR A 667 -40.18 23.03 -1.70
C THR A 667 -40.76 23.17 -0.30
N ARG A 668 -40.06 23.86 0.60
CA ARG A 668 -40.53 24.12 1.97
C ARG A 668 -39.95 25.41 2.53
N THR A 669 -40.50 25.90 3.63
CA THR A 669 -39.87 26.98 4.40
C THR A 669 -38.49 26.54 4.91
N VAL A 670 -37.53 27.47 4.89
CA VAL A 670 -36.18 27.26 5.38
C VAL A 670 -36.21 26.68 6.80
N PRO A 671 -35.55 25.54 7.07
CA PRO A 671 -35.48 24.98 8.41
C PRO A 671 -34.32 25.58 9.20
N GLU A 672 -34.35 25.37 10.51
CA GLU A 672 -33.21 25.62 11.40
C GLU A 672 -31.94 24.94 10.85
N PHE A 673 -30.77 25.58 10.99
CA PHE A 673 -29.53 25.07 10.40
C PHE A 673 -29.21 23.63 10.85
N SER A 674 -29.50 23.27 12.09
CA SER A 674 -29.29 21.90 12.59
C SER A 674 -30.17 20.85 11.91
N GLU A 675 -31.42 21.19 11.57
CA GLU A 675 -32.32 20.34 10.78
C GLU A 675 -31.83 20.26 9.33
N PHE A 676 -31.42 21.38 8.74
CA PHE A 676 -30.83 21.40 7.41
C PHE A 676 -29.64 20.43 7.29
N ILE A 677 -28.73 20.45 8.27
CA ILE A 677 -27.58 19.53 8.29
C ILE A 677 -28.02 18.06 8.36
N ARG A 678 -28.95 17.74 9.25
CA ARG A 678 -29.40 16.36 9.49
C ARG A 678 -30.26 15.80 8.35
N GLU A 679 -31.13 16.61 7.77
CA GLU A 679 -32.14 16.12 6.82
C GLU A 679 -31.75 16.32 5.35
N TYR A 680 -30.94 17.34 5.04
CA TYR A 680 -30.64 17.72 3.64
C TYR A 680 -29.15 17.59 3.32
N TYR A 681 -28.29 18.27 4.09
CA TYR A 681 -26.84 18.31 3.83
C TYR A 681 -26.19 16.92 3.94
N SER A 682 -26.43 16.20 5.05
CA SER A 682 -25.82 14.89 5.30
C SER A 682 -26.41 13.76 4.46
N LYS A 683 -27.64 13.93 3.95
CA LYS A 683 -28.35 12.95 3.11
C LYS A 683 -28.20 13.21 1.62
N SER A 684 -27.48 14.28 1.22
CA SER A 684 -27.32 14.68 -0.18
C SER A 684 -28.67 14.86 -0.89
N LEU A 685 -29.63 15.52 -0.22
CA LEU A 685 -30.96 15.77 -0.75
C LEU A 685 -31.08 17.23 -1.22
N PRO A 686 -31.24 17.49 -2.53
CA PRO A 686 -31.52 18.82 -3.05
C PRO A 686 -32.91 19.28 -2.65
N SER A 687 -33.07 20.57 -2.38
CA SER A 687 -34.35 21.14 -1.92
C SER A 687 -34.43 22.64 -2.18
N VAL A 688 -35.64 23.11 -2.47
CA VAL A 688 -35.97 24.53 -2.57
C VAL A 688 -36.49 25.02 -1.22
N PHE A 689 -35.94 26.14 -0.77
CA PHE A 689 -36.27 26.79 0.48
C PHE A 689 -36.84 28.18 0.24
N THR A 690 -37.95 28.47 0.90
CA THR A 690 -38.59 29.80 0.95
C THR A 690 -38.38 30.45 2.32
N GLY A 691 -38.50 31.79 2.40
CA GLY A 691 -38.41 32.53 3.68
C GLY A 691 -36.99 32.75 4.21
N GLY A 692 -35.95 32.30 3.50
CA GLY A 692 -34.55 32.41 3.95
C GLY A 692 -33.89 33.78 3.75
N ILE A 693 -34.52 34.68 2.98
CA ILE A 693 -33.95 35.99 2.61
C ILE A 693 -34.91 37.17 2.84
N GLU A 694 -35.93 37.01 3.68
CA GLU A 694 -36.93 38.07 3.94
C GLU A 694 -36.30 39.35 4.51
N LEU A 695 -35.16 39.23 5.18
CA LEU A 695 -34.42 40.36 5.75
C LEU A 695 -33.37 40.97 4.80
N TRP A 696 -33.21 40.42 3.59
CA TRP A 696 -32.26 40.96 2.62
C TRP A 696 -32.92 42.11 1.86
N SER A 697 -32.38 43.32 2.00
CA SER A 697 -32.85 44.47 1.21
C SER A 697 -32.69 44.26 -0.30
N ALA A 698 -31.81 43.34 -0.70
CA ALA A 698 -31.63 42.94 -2.09
C ALA A 698 -32.92 42.47 -2.75
N LEU A 699 -33.82 41.80 -2.02
CA LEU A 699 -35.07 41.27 -2.58
C LEU A 699 -36.01 42.37 -3.10
N GLU A 700 -35.98 43.54 -2.46
CA GLU A 700 -36.76 44.71 -2.88
C GLU A 700 -35.97 45.59 -3.88
N LYS A 701 -34.68 45.77 -3.65
CA LYS A 701 -33.87 46.76 -4.36
C LYS A 701 -33.28 46.27 -5.68
N TRP A 702 -32.84 45.02 -5.76
CA TRP A 702 -31.99 44.58 -6.87
C TRP A 702 -32.77 44.39 -8.16
N ASN A 703 -32.47 45.25 -9.13
CA ASN A 703 -32.87 45.19 -10.53
C ASN A 703 -31.76 45.88 -11.37
N PRO A 704 -31.79 45.79 -12.72
CA PRO A 704 -30.79 46.43 -13.56
C PRO A 704 -30.64 47.95 -13.29
N GLU A 705 -31.74 48.67 -13.07
CA GLU A 705 -31.74 50.12 -12.80
C GLU A 705 -31.02 50.47 -11.49
N TYR A 706 -31.20 49.66 -10.45
CA TYR A 706 -30.52 49.81 -9.17
C TYR A 706 -29.02 49.59 -9.32
N PHE A 707 -28.60 48.60 -10.11
CA PHE A 707 -27.18 48.33 -10.37
C PHE A 707 -26.54 49.49 -11.14
N VAL A 708 -27.22 50.06 -12.14
CA VAL A 708 -26.77 51.29 -12.81
C VAL A 708 -26.61 52.44 -11.82
N LYS A 709 -27.58 52.64 -10.92
CA LYS A 709 -27.53 53.73 -9.95
C LYS A 709 -26.39 53.59 -8.93
N GLN A 710 -26.14 52.40 -8.41
CA GLN A 710 -25.16 52.17 -7.35
C GLN A 710 -23.72 52.03 -7.85
N VAL A 711 -23.54 51.30 -8.95
CA VAL A 711 -22.21 50.90 -9.45
C VAL A 711 -22.06 51.07 -10.96
N GLY A 712 -22.96 51.80 -11.64
CA GLY A 712 -22.99 51.91 -13.10
C GLY A 712 -21.66 52.35 -13.73
N SER A 713 -20.95 53.31 -13.12
CA SER A 713 -19.67 53.80 -13.63
C SER A 713 -18.48 52.88 -13.32
N LYS A 714 -18.67 51.83 -12.51
CA LYS A 714 -17.61 50.91 -12.11
C LYS A 714 -17.30 49.93 -13.23
N LEU A 715 -16.04 49.52 -13.32
CA LEU A 715 -15.58 48.53 -14.28
C LEU A 715 -15.81 47.13 -13.73
N VAL A 716 -16.49 46.29 -14.51
CA VAL A 716 -16.73 44.89 -14.19
C VAL A 716 -16.22 43.98 -15.29
N GLU A 717 -15.67 42.85 -14.88
CA GLU A 717 -15.36 41.73 -15.72
C GLU A 717 -16.61 40.86 -15.91
N VAL A 718 -16.97 40.60 -17.16
CA VAL A 718 -18.05 39.67 -17.55
C VAL A 718 -17.53 38.66 -18.57
N GLN A 719 -18.20 37.53 -18.70
CA GLN A 719 -18.01 36.68 -19.88
C GLN A 719 -18.78 37.28 -21.06
N PHE A 720 -18.17 37.40 -22.24
CA PHE A 720 -18.69 38.06 -23.44
C PHE A 720 -18.38 37.26 -24.71
N ASN A 721 -19.14 37.43 -25.80
CA ASN A 721 -19.04 36.61 -27.03
C ASN A 721 -19.17 35.09 -26.79
N ARG A 722 -19.93 34.68 -25.77
CA ARG A 722 -20.10 33.27 -25.40
C ARG A 722 -20.77 32.46 -26.52
N SER A 723 -21.55 33.10 -27.39
CA SER A 723 -22.26 32.42 -28.49
C SER A 723 -21.32 31.94 -29.60
N GLU A 724 -20.10 32.47 -29.68
CA GLU A 724 -19.09 32.10 -30.68
C GLU A 724 -18.44 30.73 -30.38
N ASP A 725 -18.61 30.19 -29.18
CA ASP A 725 -17.94 28.97 -28.74
C ASP A 725 -18.85 28.08 -27.89
N LYS A 726 -19.12 26.87 -28.36
CA LYS A 726 -19.93 25.88 -27.63
C LYS A 726 -19.34 25.46 -26.28
N LYS A 727 -18.08 25.79 -25.99
CA LYS A 727 -17.37 25.53 -24.74
C LYS A 727 -17.09 26.80 -23.94
N TYR A 728 -17.90 27.85 -24.09
CA TYR A 728 -17.71 29.15 -23.44
C TYR A 728 -17.37 29.08 -21.94
N GLU A 729 -18.05 28.26 -21.13
CA GLU A 729 -17.74 28.14 -19.69
C GLU A 729 -16.37 27.49 -19.43
N ARG A 730 -15.96 26.56 -20.28
CA ARG A 730 -14.70 25.82 -20.14
C ARG A 730 -13.51 26.66 -20.60
N ASN A 731 -13.77 27.59 -21.52
CA ASN A 731 -12.83 28.53 -22.09
C ASN A 731 -13.06 29.94 -21.52
N SER A 732 -13.65 30.06 -20.33
CA SER A 732 -14.15 31.33 -19.77
C SER A 732 -13.09 32.44 -19.74
N ILE A 733 -11.81 32.09 -19.52
CA ILE A 733 -10.68 33.03 -19.55
C ILE A 733 -10.62 33.81 -20.88
N LYS A 734 -10.85 33.15 -22.03
CA LYS A 734 -10.82 33.76 -23.36
C LYS A 734 -11.93 34.79 -23.56
N TYR A 735 -13.05 34.60 -22.87
CA TYR A 735 -14.26 35.38 -23.05
C TYR A 735 -14.43 36.45 -21.97
N LYS A 736 -13.42 36.68 -21.12
CA LYS A 736 -13.43 37.77 -20.15
C LYS A 736 -13.30 39.12 -20.86
N LYS A 737 -14.24 40.03 -20.57
CA LYS A 737 -14.22 41.42 -21.04
C LYS A 737 -14.52 42.36 -19.88
N ILE A 738 -13.71 43.39 -19.76
CA ILE A 738 -13.96 44.50 -18.83
C ILE A 738 -14.84 45.53 -19.53
N MET A 739 -15.91 45.96 -18.87
CA MET A 739 -16.80 47.04 -19.33
C MET A 739 -17.40 47.78 -18.13
N ARG A 740 -18.06 48.92 -18.36
CA ARG A 740 -18.79 49.59 -17.29
C ARG A 740 -20.06 48.82 -16.96
N MET A 741 -20.47 48.84 -15.68
CA MET A 741 -21.67 48.12 -15.25
C MET A 741 -22.93 48.66 -15.94
N ASP A 742 -23.02 49.96 -16.24
CA ASP A 742 -24.16 50.52 -16.98
C ASP A 742 -24.22 50.02 -18.43
N ASP A 743 -23.07 49.92 -19.12
CA ASP A 743 -22.99 49.28 -20.45
C ASP A 743 -23.47 47.82 -20.38
N PHE A 744 -23.07 47.08 -19.34
CA PHE A 744 -23.52 45.70 -19.14
C PHE A 744 -25.02 45.61 -18.85
N CYS A 745 -25.55 46.45 -17.96
CA CYS A 745 -26.98 46.50 -17.63
C CYS A 745 -27.83 46.84 -18.86
N TYR A 746 -27.34 47.77 -19.71
CA TYR A 746 -27.99 48.10 -20.98
C TYR A 746 -28.06 46.88 -21.90
N LEU A 747 -26.95 46.16 -22.08
CA LEU A 747 -26.92 44.93 -22.88
C LEU A 747 -27.89 43.87 -22.35
N VAL A 748 -27.93 43.66 -21.04
CA VAL A 748 -28.84 42.70 -20.39
C VAL A 748 -30.31 43.07 -20.56
N SER A 749 -30.62 44.36 -20.50
CA SER A 749 -32.01 44.86 -20.56
C SER A 749 -32.55 44.91 -21.99
N GLU A 750 -31.74 45.38 -22.94
CA GLU A 750 -32.16 45.61 -24.34
C GLU A 750 -31.88 44.42 -25.27
N GLY A 751 -30.97 43.51 -24.89
CA GLY A 751 -30.51 42.46 -25.79
C GLY A 751 -31.43 41.24 -25.93
N GLY A 752 -32.60 41.24 -25.31
CA GLY A 752 -33.62 40.20 -25.46
C GLY A 752 -33.19 38.82 -24.98
N VAL A 753 -33.41 37.78 -25.80
CA VAL A 753 -32.98 36.40 -25.51
C VAL A 753 -31.54 36.22 -26.00
N SER A 754 -30.59 36.07 -25.08
CA SER A 754 -29.17 35.98 -25.39
C SER A 754 -28.44 35.07 -24.40
N ASN A 755 -27.39 34.39 -24.86
CA ASN A 755 -26.41 33.74 -24.00
C ASN A 755 -25.03 34.43 -24.08
N ASP A 756 -24.93 35.54 -24.80
CA ASP A 756 -23.65 36.06 -25.26
C ASP A 756 -22.82 36.76 -24.19
N TYR A 757 -23.49 37.35 -23.20
CA TYR A 757 -22.87 38.06 -22.10
C TYR A 757 -23.46 37.64 -20.75
N TYR A 758 -22.60 37.36 -19.78
CA TYR A 758 -23.01 36.87 -18.48
C TYR A 758 -21.97 37.18 -17.39
N LEU A 759 -22.40 37.76 -16.28
CA LEU A 759 -21.57 37.87 -15.07
C LEU A 759 -21.75 36.59 -14.26
N THR A 760 -20.65 35.90 -14.00
CA THR A 760 -20.62 34.57 -13.39
C THR A 760 -19.76 34.52 -12.15
N ALA A 761 -19.81 33.41 -11.40
CA ALA A 761 -18.95 33.22 -10.25
C ALA A 761 -17.44 33.34 -10.56
N ASN A 762 -17.02 33.00 -11.78
CA ASN A 762 -15.63 33.07 -12.25
C ASN A 762 -15.08 34.51 -12.38
N ASN A 763 -15.94 35.52 -12.27
CA ASN A 763 -15.60 36.93 -12.38
C ASN A 763 -15.56 37.63 -11.00
N ASN A 764 -16.05 36.98 -9.94
CA ASN A 764 -16.27 37.66 -8.66
C ASN A 764 -15.00 38.19 -8.02
N GLU A 765 -13.90 37.45 -8.03
CA GLU A 765 -12.65 37.93 -7.41
C GLU A 765 -12.19 39.26 -8.04
N ALA A 766 -12.32 39.40 -9.36
CA ALA A 766 -11.99 40.62 -10.08
C ALA A 766 -12.99 41.77 -9.84
N ASN A 767 -14.25 41.43 -9.52
CA ASN A 767 -15.34 42.39 -9.35
C ASN A 767 -15.61 42.78 -7.89
N LEU A 768 -15.07 42.03 -6.91
CA LEU A 768 -15.47 42.10 -5.50
C LEU A 768 -15.32 43.53 -4.94
N SER A 769 -14.20 44.19 -5.20
CA SER A 769 -13.94 45.55 -4.71
C SER A 769 -14.89 46.59 -5.32
N GLU A 770 -15.21 46.45 -6.60
CA GLU A 770 -16.08 47.39 -7.33
C GLU A 770 -17.56 47.19 -7.00
N LEU A 771 -17.95 45.97 -6.62
CA LEU A 771 -19.32 45.59 -6.29
C LEU A 771 -19.60 45.49 -4.78
N ALA A 772 -18.62 45.83 -3.94
CA ALA A 772 -18.71 45.68 -2.48
C ALA A 772 -19.97 46.32 -1.86
N VAL A 773 -20.39 47.48 -2.37
CA VAL A 773 -21.60 48.20 -1.89
C VAL A 773 -22.89 47.40 -2.12
N LEU A 774 -22.96 46.59 -3.19
CA LEU A 774 -24.14 45.75 -3.44
C LEU A 774 -24.24 44.65 -2.37
N PHE A 775 -23.11 44.07 -1.96
CA PHE A 775 -23.08 43.01 -0.95
C PHE A 775 -23.50 43.48 0.46
N GLU A 776 -23.67 44.79 0.68
CA GLU A 776 -24.30 45.33 1.90
C GLU A 776 -25.79 45.05 1.99
N ASP A 777 -26.45 44.77 0.86
CA ASP A 777 -27.86 44.40 0.81
C ASP A 777 -28.13 42.92 1.15
N LEU A 778 -27.07 42.13 1.43
CA LEU A 778 -27.16 40.71 1.76
C LEU A 778 -27.05 40.46 3.26
N GLY A 779 -27.86 39.52 3.76
CA GLY A 779 -27.78 39.00 5.13
C GLY A 779 -27.36 37.53 5.18
N ASP A 780 -27.50 36.92 6.36
CA ASP A 780 -27.38 35.47 6.46
C ASP A 780 -28.65 34.79 5.89
N PHE A 781 -28.48 33.63 5.26
CA PHE A 781 -29.60 32.85 4.75
C PHE A 781 -30.15 31.98 5.89
N GLY A 782 -31.44 32.07 6.22
CA GLY A 782 -32.09 31.16 7.18
C GLY A 782 -31.53 31.17 8.63
N GLN A 783 -30.70 32.15 8.97
CA GLN A 783 -30.00 32.35 10.25
C GLN A 783 -29.14 31.16 10.74
N GLY A 784 -27.84 31.40 10.91
CA GLY A 784 -26.85 30.41 11.35
C GLY A 784 -26.26 29.54 10.24
N TYR A 785 -26.64 29.75 8.98
CA TYR A 785 -26.09 28.99 7.84
C TYR A 785 -24.68 29.45 7.49
N ARG A 786 -24.35 30.73 7.70
CA ARG A 786 -23.01 31.29 7.45
C ARG A 786 -22.53 32.13 8.62
N MET A 787 -21.23 32.37 8.65
CA MET A 787 -20.65 33.32 9.60
C MET A 787 -20.92 34.75 9.09
N PRO A 788 -21.43 35.68 9.93
CA PRO A 788 -21.75 37.03 9.48
C PRO A 788 -20.60 37.76 8.79
N GLN A 789 -19.36 37.50 9.21
CA GLN A 789 -18.17 38.15 8.66
C GLN A 789 -17.82 37.68 7.24
N THR A 790 -18.30 36.51 6.81
CA THR A 790 -17.93 35.92 5.51
C THR A 790 -18.95 36.20 4.41
N ILE A 791 -20.15 36.65 4.76
CA ILE A 791 -21.27 36.85 3.82
C ILE A 791 -20.85 37.70 2.62
N LYS A 792 -20.16 38.83 2.85
CA LYS A 792 -19.76 39.74 1.77
C LYS A 792 -18.69 39.12 0.87
N ASP A 793 -17.64 38.56 1.46
CA ASP A 793 -16.44 38.12 0.74
C ASP A 793 -16.59 36.73 0.10
N ARG A 794 -17.62 35.97 0.47
CA ARG A 794 -17.84 34.57 0.05
C ARG A 794 -19.17 34.36 -0.66
N SER A 795 -19.87 35.43 -1.02
CA SER A 795 -21.04 35.40 -1.90
C SER A 795 -20.63 35.59 -3.36
N HIS A 796 -21.27 34.86 -4.26
CA HIS A 796 -20.97 34.89 -5.68
C HIS A 796 -22.15 35.43 -6.48
N LEU A 797 -21.93 36.52 -7.23
CA LEU A 797 -22.96 37.16 -8.06
C LEU A 797 -23.13 36.45 -9.41
N TRP A 798 -24.38 36.29 -9.81
CA TRP A 798 -24.77 35.86 -11.15
C TRP A 798 -25.75 36.88 -11.71
N PHE A 799 -25.43 37.49 -12.85
CA PHE A 799 -26.29 38.48 -13.49
C PHE A 799 -26.21 38.35 -15.01
N GLY A 800 -27.34 38.13 -15.67
CA GLY A 800 -27.40 37.98 -17.12
C GLY A 800 -28.80 38.09 -17.72
N PRO A 801 -28.88 38.08 -19.05
CA PRO A 801 -30.13 38.19 -19.80
C PRO A 801 -30.98 36.93 -19.73
N LYS A 802 -32.21 37.04 -20.23
CA LYS A 802 -33.02 35.88 -20.59
C LYS A 802 -32.27 35.01 -21.59
N GLY A 803 -32.27 33.70 -21.41
CA GLY A 803 -31.54 32.76 -22.26
C GLY A 803 -30.09 32.50 -21.84
N ALA A 804 -29.58 33.20 -20.82
CA ALA A 804 -28.27 32.87 -20.25
C ALA A 804 -28.29 31.43 -19.70
N PHE A 805 -27.32 30.63 -20.13
CA PHE A 805 -27.25 29.21 -19.85
C PHE A 805 -25.91 28.84 -19.22
N THR A 806 -25.96 28.03 -18.16
CA THR A 806 -24.82 27.33 -17.58
C THR A 806 -24.95 25.85 -17.94
N PRO A 807 -23.99 25.28 -18.71
CA PRO A 807 -23.98 23.89 -19.14
C PRO A 807 -24.07 22.88 -18.01
N LEU A 808 -24.37 21.63 -18.35
CA LEU A 808 -24.48 20.51 -17.44
C LEU A 808 -23.11 20.21 -16.79
N HIS A 809 -23.06 20.40 -15.47
CA HIS A 809 -21.86 20.20 -14.65
C HIS A 809 -22.25 19.73 -13.25
N HIS A 810 -21.27 19.41 -12.41
CA HIS A 810 -21.48 19.24 -10.98
C HIS A 810 -20.49 20.10 -10.20
N ASP A 811 -20.86 20.49 -8.98
CA ASP A 811 -19.94 21.24 -8.13
C ASP A 811 -19.00 20.31 -7.36
N LEU A 812 -17.87 20.86 -6.91
CA LEU A 812 -16.90 20.20 -6.03
C LEU A 812 -17.16 20.47 -4.54
N THR A 813 -18.24 21.19 -4.25
CA THR A 813 -18.71 21.56 -2.92
C THR A 813 -20.23 21.53 -2.93
N ASN A 814 -20.87 21.47 -1.76
CA ASN A 814 -22.29 21.79 -1.68
C ASN A 814 -22.50 23.28 -1.96
N ASN A 815 -23.61 23.63 -2.59
CA ASN A 815 -23.89 24.99 -3.06
C ASN A 815 -25.31 25.41 -2.68
N MET A 816 -25.49 26.66 -2.28
CA MET A 816 -26.81 27.29 -2.14
C MET A 816 -26.93 28.38 -3.20
N LEU A 817 -27.90 28.25 -4.11
CA LEU A 817 -28.22 29.27 -5.12
C LEU A 817 -29.51 29.99 -4.72
N VAL A 818 -29.42 31.29 -4.46
CA VAL A 818 -30.49 32.17 -4.01
C VAL A 818 -30.92 33.08 -5.17
N GLN A 819 -32.21 33.05 -5.52
CA GLN A 819 -32.77 33.86 -6.59
C GLN A 819 -33.35 35.17 -6.05
N ILE A 820 -32.86 36.30 -6.58
CA ILE A 820 -33.24 37.63 -6.10
C ILE A 820 -34.14 38.34 -7.12
N TYR A 821 -33.79 38.30 -8.41
CA TYR A 821 -34.53 38.96 -9.48
C TYR A 821 -34.73 38.02 -10.68
N GLY A 822 -35.93 37.99 -11.26
CA GLY A 822 -36.30 37.10 -12.37
C GLY A 822 -36.31 35.62 -11.99
N ARG A 823 -36.54 34.72 -12.96
CA ARG A 823 -36.63 33.27 -12.74
C ARG A 823 -35.52 32.50 -13.43
N LYS A 824 -35.10 31.40 -12.81
CA LYS A 824 -34.17 30.41 -13.39
C LYS A 824 -34.81 29.03 -13.45
N LYS A 825 -34.64 28.32 -14.56
CA LYS A 825 -34.92 26.88 -14.66
C LYS A 825 -33.65 26.11 -14.36
N ILE A 826 -33.74 25.14 -13.47
CA ILE A 826 -32.63 24.29 -13.05
C ILE A 826 -33.03 22.86 -13.37
N THR A 827 -32.22 22.16 -14.17
CA THR A 827 -32.40 20.73 -14.43
C THR A 827 -31.36 19.98 -13.62
N LEU A 828 -31.79 19.18 -12.65
CA LEU A 828 -30.94 18.39 -11.74
C LEU A 828 -30.95 16.91 -12.14
N ILE A 829 -29.83 16.23 -11.93
CA ILE A 829 -29.70 14.79 -12.10
C ILE A 829 -29.02 14.23 -10.84
N PRO A 830 -29.56 13.15 -10.25
CA PRO A 830 -28.99 12.56 -9.05
C PRO A 830 -27.51 12.20 -9.17
N GLY A 831 -26.73 12.51 -8.14
CA GLY A 831 -25.27 12.35 -8.18
C GLY A 831 -24.78 10.89 -8.32
N PHE A 832 -25.58 9.90 -7.89
CA PHE A 832 -25.24 8.49 -8.07
C PHE A 832 -25.34 8.02 -9.53
N GLN A 833 -25.98 8.80 -10.40
CA GLN A 833 -26.11 8.53 -11.83
C GLN A 833 -24.88 8.99 -12.64
N VAL A 834 -23.80 9.45 -11.99
CA VAL A 834 -22.55 9.84 -12.65
C VAL A 834 -21.99 8.82 -13.65
N PRO A 835 -22.11 7.47 -13.47
CA PRO A 835 -21.64 6.52 -14.47
C PRO A 835 -22.36 6.63 -15.83
N ASN A 836 -23.55 7.22 -15.85
CA ASN A 836 -24.39 7.45 -17.03
C ASN A 836 -24.13 8.81 -17.68
N ILE A 837 -23.41 9.71 -17.02
CA ILE A 837 -23.02 11.03 -17.54
C ILE A 837 -21.69 10.94 -18.29
N TYR A 838 -21.59 11.64 -19.42
CA TYR A 838 -20.35 11.72 -20.20
C TYR A 838 -19.48 12.88 -19.70
N ASN A 839 -18.90 12.70 -18.52
CA ASN A 839 -17.95 13.66 -17.94
C ASN A 839 -16.64 13.68 -18.74
N ASP A 840 -16.45 14.66 -19.62
CA ASP A 840 -15.34 14.71 -20.57
C ASP A 840 -14.21 15.65 -20.15
N GLN A 841 -14.52 16.71 -19.41
CA GLN A 841 -13.53 17.69 -18.99
C GLN A 841 -13.88 18.26 -17.61
N HIS A 842 -12.97 18.07 -16.65
CA HIS A 842 -13.13 18.53 -15.27
C HIS A 842 -14.50 18.12 -14.71
N VAL A 843 -15.37 19.07 -14.37
CA VAL A 843 -16.72 18.83 -13.83
C VAL A 843 -17.85 18.87 -14.86
N TYR A 844 -17.54 19.07 -16.15
CA TYR A 844 -18.54 19.27 -17.20
C TYR A 844 -18.90 17.99 -17.95
N SER A 845 -20.15 17.92 -18.42
CA SER A 845 -20.65 16.88 -19.34
C SER A 845 -20.40 17.27 -20.79
N ALA A 846 -20.19 16.30 -21.66
CA ALA A 846 -20.02 16.48 -23.11
C ALA A 846 -21.29 16.95 -23.86
N THR A 847 -22.44 17.01 -23.19
CA THR A 847 -23.74 17.45 -23.73
C THR A 847 -24.63 17.96 -22.61
N ASP A 848 -25.62 18.77 -22.99
CA ASP A 848 -26.51 19.49 -22.07
C ASP A 848 -28.00 19.14 -22.32
N PHE A 849 -28.85 19.43 -21.35
CA PHE A 849 -30.31 19.34 -21.49
C PHE A 849 -30.90 20.66 -22.02
N PRO A 850 -32.05 20.63 -22.73
CA PRO A 850 -32.84 19.44 -23.12
C PRO A 850 -32.36 18.80 -24.43
N MET A 851 -31.44 19.43 -25.16
CA MET A 851 -30.99 18.97 -26.48
C MET A 851 -29.98 17.83 -26.39
N ILE A 852 -30.48 16.60 -26.23
CA ILE A 852 -29.64 15.39 -26.17
C ILE A 852 -29.79 14.56 -27.44
N ASP A 853 -28.67 14.33 -28.10
CA ASP A 853 -28.56 13.27 -29.12
C ASP A 853 -28.35 11.92 -28.44
N LEU A 854 -29.43 11.20 -28.14
CA LEU A 854 -29.37 9.86 -27.53
C LEU A 854 -28.73 8.79 -28.43
N LYS A 855 -28.56 9.05 -29.74
CA LYS A 855 -27.78 8.16 -30.62
C LYS A 855 -26.28 8.34 -30.34
N LYS A 856 -25.83 9.57 -30.12
CA LYS A 856 -24.44 9.90 -29.78
C LYS A 856 -24.11 9.63 -28.30
N PHE A 857 -25.06 9.83 -27.40
CA PHE A 857 -24.87 9.72 -25.94
C PHE A 857 -25.85 8.71 -25.30
N PRO A 858 -25.82 7.42 -25.68
CA PRO A 858 -26.81 6.44 -25.27
C PRO A 858 -26.89 6.15 -23.77
N LYS A 859 -25.81 6.37 -22.99
CA LYS A 859 -25.84 6.18 -21.53
C LYS A 859 -26.83 7.13 -20.84
N LEU A 860 -27.11 8.28 -21.43
CA LEU A 860 -28.06 9.26 -20.89
C LEU A 860 -29.51 8.77 -20.89
N LYS A 861 -29.83 7.63 -21.52
CA LYS A 861 -31.13 6.96 -21.34
C LYS A 861 -31.37 6.51 -19.89
N GLY A 862 -30.30 6.30 -19.13
CA GLY A 862 -30.36 5.86 -17.73
C GLY A 862 -30.29 7.00 -16.71
N VAL A 863 -30.50 8.26 -17.12
CA VAL A 863 -30.51 9.40 -16.19
C VAL A 863 -31.93 9.90 -15.97
N THR A 864 -32.17 10.49 -14.80
CA THR A 864 -33.48 11.01 -14.40
C THR A 864 -33.38 12.52 -14.17
N PRO A 865 -33.58 13.36 -15.22
CA PRO A 865 -33.57 14.81 -15.06
C PRO A 865 -34.82 15.28 -14.29
N ILE A 866 -34.62 16.18 -13.34
CA ILE A 866 -35.66 16.78 -12.50
C ILE A 866 -35.59 18.29 -12.70
N GLU A 867 -36.67 18.88 -13.24
CA GLU A 867 -36.72 20.32 -13.51
C GLU A 867 -37.36 21.08 -12.35
N VAL A 868 -36.77 22.23 -12.01
CA VAL A 868 -37.26 23.18 -11.01
C VAL A 868 -37.21 24.59 -11.59
N ILE A 869 -38.26 25.37 -11.36
CA ILE A 869 -38.24 26.82 -11.61
C ILE A 869 -38.01 27.50 -10.27
N LEU A 870 -36.90 28.23 -10.16
CA LEU A 870 -36.53 29.02 -8.99
C LEU A 870 -37.00 30.47 -9.19
N ASN A 871 -37.87 30.93 -8.30
CA ASN A 871 -38.49 32.25 -8.32
C ASN A 871 -37.78 33.24 -7.37
N PRO A 872 -37.95 34.56 -7.55
CA PRO A 872 -37.47 35.55 -6.59
C PRO A 872 -37.92 35.22 -5.15
N GLY A 873 -36.99 35.27 -4.18
CA GLY A 873 -37.26 34.90 -2.79
C GLY A 873 -36.93 33.45 -2.44
N GLU A 874 -36.71 32.60 -3.44
CA GLU A 874 -36.40 31.18 -3.25
C GLU A 874 -34.91 30.89 -3.35
N ALA A 875 -34.46 29.89 -2.60
CA ALA A 875 -33.10 29.36 -2.69
C ALA A 875 -33.12 27.85 -2.92
N ILE A 876 -32.20 27.33 -3.71
CA ILE A 876 -32.02 25.89 -3.91
C ILE A 876 -30.70 25.43 -3.33
N PHE A 877 -30.78 24.39 -2.49
CA PHE A 877 -29.62 23.64 -2.06
C PHE A 877 -29.28 22.58 -3.11
N ILE A 878 -28.06 22.64 -3.63
CA ILE A 878 -27.50 21.68 -4.59
C ILE A 878 -26.37 20.94 -3.89
N PRO A 879 -26.58 19.67 -3.51
CA PRO A 879 -25.53 18.90 -2.85
C PRO A 879 -24.37 18.59 -3.81
N ILE A 880 -23.19 18.41 -3.25
CA ILE A 880 -22.00 18.04 -4.02
C ILE A 880 -22.24 16.81 -4.90
N GLY A 881 -21.77 16.86 -6.14
CA GLY A 881 -21.89 15.76 -7.09
C GLY A 881 -23.24 15.65 -7.79
N TRP A 882 -24.24 16.46 -7.42
CA TRP A 882 -25.45 16.60 -8.22
C TRP A 882 -25.17 17.33 -9.52
N TRP A 883 -25.52 16.68 -10.62
CA TRP A 883 -25.34 17.21 -11.95
C TRP A 883 -26.47 18.18 -12.24
N HIS A 884 -26.17 19.36 -12.78
CA HIS A 884 -27.17 20.35 -13.08
C HIS A 884 -26.78 21.29 -14.22
N CYS A 885 -27.79 21.79 -14.94
CA CYS A 885 -27.67 22.95 -15.82
C CYS A 885 -28.71 24.00 -15.42
N VAL A 886 -28.42 25.25 -15.76
CA VAL A 886 -29.23 26.40 -15.32
C VAL A 886 -29.51 27.31 -16.50
N GLU A 887 -30.79 27.62 -16.73
CA GLU A 887 -31.26 28.52 -17.78
C GLU A 887 -31.99 29.71 -17.15
N SER A 888 -31.61 30.93 -17.50
CA SER A 888 -32.36 32.13 -17.11
C SER A 888 -33.61 32.29 -17.98
N LEU A 889 -34.79 32.22 -17.36
CA LEU A 889 -36.08 32.36 -18.05
C LEU A 889 -36.48 33.83 -18.27
N ASP A 890 -35.93 34.72 -17.44
CA ASP A 890 -36.04 36.16 -17.51
C ASP A 890 -34.63 36.78 -17.34
N ILE A 891 -34.51 38.11 -17.39
CA ILE A 891 -33.33 38.78 -16.83
C ILE A 891 -33.18 38.34 -15.38
N SER A 892 -32.02 37.81 -14.99
CA SER A 892 -31.87 37.14 -13.71
C SER A 892 -30.71 37.69 -12.90
N ILE A 893 -30.95 37.99 -11.62
CA ILE A 893 -29.91 38.29 -10.63
C ILE A 893 -30.01 37.28 -9.49
N SER A 894 -28.91 36.62 -9.17
CA SER A 894 -28.84 35.56 -8.16
C SER A 894 -27.54 35.65 -7.37
N ILE A 895 -27.55 35.11 -6.16
CA ILE A 895 -26.35 34.91 -5.34
C ILE A 895 -26.17 33.43 -5.09
N SER A 896 -24.95 32.92 -5.18
CA SER A 896 -24.62 31.60 -4.67
C SER A 896 -23.58 31.66 -3.58
N PHE A 897 -23.58 30.70 -2.65
CA PHE A 897 -22.55 30.58 -1.62
C PHE A 897 -22.26 29.12 -1.25
N THR A 898 -21.06 28.90 -0.74
CA THR A 898 -20.55 27.56 -0.36
C THR A 898 -19.95 27.52 1.05
N ASP A 899 -19.88 28.66 1.74
CA ASP A 899 -19.26 28.85 3.05
C ASP A 899 -20.23 28.56 4.21
N PHE A 900 -20.89 27.40 4.16
CA PHE A 900 -21.76 26.95 5.24
C PHE A 900 -20.99 26.87 6.57
N ASN A 901 -21.70 27.01 7.69
CA ASN A 901 -21.17 26.84 9.05
C ASN A 901 -20.96 25.35 9.41
N VAL A 902 -20.46 24.57 8.46
CA VAL A 902 -20.10 23.15 8.53
C VAL A 902 -19.01 22.88 7.48
N SER A 903 -18.25 21.79 7.63
CA SER A 903 -17.22 21.44 6.64
C SER A 903 -17.81 21.25 5.23
N ASN A 904 -17.26 21.98 4.27
CA ASN A 904 -17.57 21.89 2.84
C ASN A 904 -16.31 21.76 1.97
N ASN A 905 -15.16 21.39 2.55
CA ASN A 905 -13.89 21.23 1.84
C ASN A 905 -13.78 19.85 1.19
N PHE A 906 -14.64 19.58 0.21
CA PHE A 906 -14.62 18.32 -0.54
C PHE A 906 -13.80 18.41 -1.83
N HIS A 907 -13.55 19.63 -2.32
CA HIS A 907 -12.81 19.88 -3.56
C HIS A 907 -11.30 19.57 -3.45
N SER A 908 -10.69 19.65 -2.26
CA SER A 908 -9.24 19.48 -2.06
C SER A 908 -8.70 18.10 -2.46
N SER A 909 -9.56 17.07 -2.44
CA SER A 909 -9.22 15.69 -2.83
C SER A 909 -9.74 15.29 -4.21
N TYR A 910 -10.32 16.23 -4.97
CA TYR A 910 -10.84 15.96 -6.30
C TYR A 910 -9.71 15.52 -7.26
N PRO A 911 -9.86 14.39 -7.97
CA PRO A 911 -8.81 13.86 -8.82
C PRO A 911 -8.52 14.79 -9.99
N LYS A 912 -7.24 15.14 -10.17
CA LYS A 912 -6.75 15.93 -11.31
C LYS A 912 -6.11 14.98 -12.34
N LEU A 913 -6.46 15.15 -13.61
CA LEU A 913 -5.71 14.53 -14.70
C LEU A 913 -4.29 15.12 -14.69
N PHE A 914 -3.27 14.25 -14.75
CA PHE A 914 -1.86 14.63 -14.81
C PHE A 914 -1.50 15.31 -16.13
#